data_AF-A0A0E0LA31-F1
#
_entry.id   AF-A0A0E0LA31-F1
#
_cell.length_a   1.000
_cell.length_b   1.000
_cell.length_c   1.000
_cell.angle_alpha   90.00
_cell.angle_beta   90.00
_cell.angle_gamma   90.00
#
_symmetry.space_group_name_H-M   'P 1'
#
loop_
_entity.id
_entity.type
_entity.pdbx_description
1 polymer ?
#
loop_
_entity_poly.entity_id
_entity_poly.type
_entity_poly.pdbx_seq_one_letter_code
_entity_poly.pdbx_strand_id
1 'polypeptide(L)'
;MPILIAFDETRTGVRGLVEPGVSVVPDIFRHPDPYASTQLARHGVSIPVVDLSLPAPLAAAAAAGAGRDWGFFYLVNHHALVPSGFTDRLLAAVRAFNELPPTVRAAHYGRSVDGGVDYFSNFDLYRSGAASWRDTIEVTFGPSRPDTERIPAVCRSEIVGWDAHATTVARAVMALLCEGLGLAADALEEASCLEGKVMVCHYYPMCPEPERTMGIVPHTDPVVLTILAQDDVGGLQVKHTNKNGESYWVDAKPVPGALMINVGDLLQSPNSLLAGNDFFSADAVLGLHTVHVSPTPKDSIATNPAATMASSAAATDRAALVKAFDETRTGVRGLVESGVSVVPDIFRHPDPYASTPLAPPGVSIPVVDLSLPAPLAAEAAAGAARDWGFFYLVNYHALVPSGFTDRLLAAVRAFNELPAAERAAHYGRSVDGGVNYFSNVDLYRSGAASWRDTIQVMFGPSRADEERIPAACRAEIVGWDAHATAVARAVMALLCEGLGLRGETLEEASCLEGKVTVCHYYPVCPEPERTMGIVPHTDPGVLTILAQDGVGGLQVKHTNEDGESYWVDAKPVPGALVINVGDLLQMMSNDNYKSVEHRVVMNSHEEARVSSAIFYNPGKRGDSVFYGPLPELISSGNPPKYRNFTMSEFLGAFFKRDLASKALIEHFKI
;
A
#
# COMPACT_ATOMS: atom_id res chain seq x y z
N MET A 1 -21.03 -11.95 4.70
CA MET A 1 -19.85 -12.59 5.33
C MET A 1 -19.94 -14.12 5.38
N PRO A 2 -20.99 -14.76 5.96
CA PRO A 2 -21.01 -16.23 6.10
C PRO A 2 -20.95 -17.01 4.77
N ILE A 3 -21.60 -16.49 3.73
CA ILE A 3 -21.61 -17.12 2.38
C ILE A 3 -20.24 -17.05 1.71
N LEU A 4 -19.49 -15.95 1.89
CA LEU A 4 -18.13 -15.79 1.35
C LEU A 4 -17.14 -16.73 2.05
N ILE A 5 -17.27 -16.86 3.39
CA ILE A 5 -16.46 -17.80 4.18
C ILE A 5 -16.74 -19.24 3.71
N ALA A 6 -18.01 -19.62 3.60
CA ALA A 6 -18.39 -20.95 3.13
C ALA A 6 -17.89 -21.26 1.71
N PHE A 7 -17.93 -20.29 0.79
CA PHE A 7 -17.36 -20.43 -0.54
C PHE A 7 -15.83 -20.65 -0.49
N ASP A 8 -15.12 -19.81 0.26
CA ASP A 8 -13.67 -19.87 0.35
C ASP A 8 -13.17 -21.15 1.05
N GLU A 9 -13.88 -21.61 2.08
CA GLU A 9 -13.62 -22.87 2.79
C GLU A 9 -13.73 -24.09 1.88
N THR A 10 -14.49 -24.01 0.77
CA THR A 10 -14.54 -25.12 -0.20
C THR A 10 -13.20 -25.36 -0.88
N ARG A 11 -12.39 -24.31 -1.06
CA ARG A 11 -11.11 -24.36 -1.81
C ARG A 11 -11.24 -24.88 -3.24
N THR A 12 -12.43 -24.85 -3.80
CA THR A 12 -12.73 -25.40 -5.14
C THR A 12 -12.79 -24.33 -6.25
N GLY A 13 -12.81 -23.07 -5.83
CA GLY A 13 -12.92 -21.90 -6.70
C GLY A 13 -14.27 -21.78 -7.40
N VAL A 14 -14.38 -20.84 -8.34
CA VAL A 14 -15.61 -20.62 -9.14
C VAL A 14 -15.91 -21.86 -9.98
N ARG A 15 -14.89 -22.54 -10.49
CA ARG A 15 -15.07 -23.79 -11.22
C ARG A 15 -15.75 -24.87 -10.36
N GLY A 16 -15.45 -24.94 -9.07
CA GLY A 16 -16.13 -25.87 -8.16
C GLY A 16 -17.63 -25.60 -7.97
N LEU A 17 -18.09 -24.38 -8.26
CA LEU A 17 -19.52 -24.05 -8.31
C LEU A 17 -20.16 -24.53 -9.61
N VAL A 18 -19.41 -24.54 -10.71
CA VAL A 18 -19.94 -24.92 -12.03
C VAL A 18 -20.07 -26.43 -12.20
N GLU A 19 -19.16 -27.22 -11.62
CA GLU A 19 -19.14 -28.69 -11.75
C GLU A 19 -20.43 -29.39 -11.28
N PRO A 20 -21.10 -28.97 -10.18
CA PRO A 20 -22.41 -29.51 -9.79
C PRO A 20 -23.59 -29.05 -10.67
N GLY A 21 -23.36 -28.24 -11.70
CA GLY A 21 -24.39 -27.74 -12.61
C GLY A 21 -25.14 -26.53 -12.10
N VAL A 22 -24.43 -25.52 -11.55
CA VAL A 22 -25.07 -24.28 -11.10
C VAL A 22 -25.86 -23.62 -12.24
N SER A 23 -27.12 -23.30 -11.98
CA SER A 23 -28.04 -22.67 -12.93
C SER A 23 -28.26 -21.18 -12.66
N VAL A 24 -27.79 -20.67 -11.52
CA VAL A 24 -27.98 -19.30 -11.05
C VAL A 24 -26.68 -18.81 -10.43
N VAL A 25 -26.18 -17.65 -10.87
CA VAL A 25 -24.97 -17.05 -10.32
C VAL A 25 -25.24 -16.66 -8.85
N PRO A 26 -24.46 -17.15 -7.87
CA PRO A 26 -24.64 -16.80 -6.48
C PRO A 26 -24.51 -15.29 -6.25
N ASP A 27 -25.25 -14.75 -5.29
CA ASP A 27 -25.31 -13.30 -5.05
C ASP A 27 -23.94 -12.66 -4.79
N ILE A 28 -22.98 -13.42 -4.25
CA ILE A 28 -21.61 -12.94 -4.02
C ILE A 28 -20.86 -12.60 -5.32
N PHE A 29 -21.30 -13.11 -6.48
CA PHE A 29 -20.73 -12.82 -7.80
C PHE A 29 -21.62 -11.89 -8.62
N ARG A 30 -22.74 -11.40 -8.08
CA ARG A 30 -23.66 -10.54 -8.83
C ARG A 30 -23.21 -9.09 -8.75
N HIS A 31 -22.90 -8.52 -9.91
CA HIS A 31 -22.51 -7.12 -10.03
C HIS A 31 -23.75 -6.26 -10.31
N PRO A 32 -23.95 -5.14 -9.62
CA PRO A 32 -25.04 -4.21 -9.93
C PRO A 32 -24.71 -3.46 -11.22
N ASP A 33 -25.40 -3.84 -12.30
CA ASP A 33 -25.21 -3.32 -13.67
C ASP A 33 -23.77 -3.50 -14.22
N PRO A 34 -23.32 -4.75 -14.45
CA PRO A 34 -21.94 -5.05 -14.83
C PRO A 34 -21.50 -4.38 -16.13
N TYR A 35 -22.47 -4.00 -16.98
CA TYR A 35 -22.24 -3.47 -18.31
C TYR A 35 -22.70 -2.01 -18.46
N ALA A 36 -23.13 -1.33 -17.40
CA ALA A 36 -23.52 0.10 -17.45
C ALA A 36 -22.45 0.95 -18.14
N SER A 37 -21.19 0.67 -17.82
CA SER A 37 -20.03 1.38 -18.35
C SER A 37 -19.66 0.98 -19.78
N THR A 38 -20.12 -0.18 -20.27
CA THR A 38 -19.76 -0.76 -21.58
C THR A 38 -20.81 -0.53 -22.67
N GLN A 39 -21.98 0.04 -22.33
CA GLN A 39 -23.06 0.38 -23.27
C GLN A 39 -22.65 1.36 -24.40
N LEU A 40 -21.47 1.98 -24.30
CA LEU A 40 -20.88 2.84 -25.34
C LEU A 40 -20.04 2.07 -26.38
N ALA A 41 -20.06 0.74 -26.37
CA ALA A 41 -19.25 -0.08 -27.29
C ALA A 41 -19.44 0.35 -28.75
N ARG A 42 -18.36 0.82 -29.39
CA ARG A 42 -18.41 1.27 -30.79
C ARG A 42 -18.01 0.13 -31.72
N HIS A 43 -18.94 -0.29 -32.56
CA HIS A 43 -18.64 -1.20 -33.67
C HIS A 43 -17.83 -0.50 -34.77
N GLY A 44 -16.82 -1.18 -35.31
CA GLY A 44 -16.02 -0.71 -36.44
C GLY A 44 -14.71 0.00 -36.08
N VAL A 45 -14.37 0.11 -34.80
CA VAL A 45 -13.04 0.56 -34.34
C VAL A 45 -12.20 -0.67 -33.99
N SER A 46 -10.95 -0.74 -34.47
CA SER A 46 -10.05 -1.87 -34.23
C SER A 46 -8.80 -1.43 -33.46
N ILE A 47 -8.39 -2.24 -32.49
CA ILE A 47 -7.10 -2.08 -31.81
C ILE A 47 -5.96 -2.22 -32.85
N PRO A 48 -4.91 -1.38 -32.79
CA PRO A 48 -3.80 -1.41 -33.74
C PRO A 48 -3.07 -2.75 -33.78
N VAL A 49 -2.40 -3.03 -34.89
CA VAL A 49 -1.55 -4.21 -35.09
C VAL A 49 -0.12 -3.75 -35.38
N VAL A 50 0.83 -4.30 -34.65
CA VAL A 50 2.28 -4.14 -34.84
C VAL A 50 2.82 -5.46 -35.39
N ASP A 51 3.39 -5.39 -36.60
CA ASP A 51 3.90 -6.55 -37.34
C ASP A 51 5.43 -6.58 -37.28
N LEU A 52 5.98 -7.61 -36.60
CA LEU A 52 7.43 -7.78 -36.44
C LEU A 52 8.15 -8.29 -37.69
N SER A 53 7.42 -8.63 -38.77
CA SER A 53 8.02 -8.94 -40.07
C SER A 53 8.43 -7.68 -40.85
N LEU A 54 7.95 -6.51 -40.43
CA LEU A 54 8.31 -5.23 -41.03
C LEU A 54 9.75 -4.81 -40.66
N PRO A 55 10.40 -3.98 -41.50
CA PRO A 55 11.67 -3.35 -41.13
C PRO A 55 11.59 -2.63 -39.77
N ALA A 56 12.63 -2.76 -38.95
CA ALA A 56 12.66 -2.26 -37.57
C ALA A 56 12.16 -0.81 -37.39
N PRO A 57 12.54 0.18 -38.22
CA PRO A 57 12.04 1.55 -38.07
C PRO A 57 10.52 1.68 -38.27
N LEU A 58 9.93 0.85 -39.14
CA LEU A 58 8.48 0.85 -39.38
C LEU A 58 7.75 0.17 -38.24
N ALA A 59 8.28 -0.95 -37.73
CA ALA A 59 7.72 -1.62 -36.56
C ALA A 59 7.80 -0.72 -35.31
N ALA A 60 8.90 0.00 -35.11
CA ALA A 60 9.11 0.95 -34.01
C ALA A 60 8.12 2.13 -34.09
N ALA A 61 7.97 2.73 -35.28
CA ALA A 61 7.00 3.80 -35.48
C ALA A 61 5.55 3.33 -35.24
N ALA A 62 5.21 2.11 -35.68
CA ALA A 62 3.89 1.52 -35.43
C ALA A 62 3.65 1.26 -33.94
N ALA A 63 4.63 0.68 -33.24
CA ALA A 63 4.56 0.40 -31.80
C ALA A 63 4.42 1.69 -30.98
N ALA A 64 5.25 2.71 -31.24
CA ALA A 64 5.17 3.98 -30.54
C ALA A 64 3.87 4.74 -30.85
N GLY A 65 3.38 4.70 -32.10
CA GLY A 65 2.10 5.27 -32.48
C GLY A 65 0.93 4.59 -31.77
N ALA A 66 0.92 3.25 -31.75
CA ALA A 66 -0.11 2.48 -31.06
C ALA A 66 -0.05 2.66 -29.53
N GLY A 67 1.13 2.64 -28.93
CA GLY A 67 1.32 2.92 -27.51
C GLY A 67 0.81 4.31 -27.12
N ARG A 68 1.10 5.33 -27.94
CA ARG A 68 0.64 6.72 -27.71
C ARG A 68 -0.86 6.90 -27.89
N ASP A 69 -1.42 6.39 -28.97
CA ASP A 69 -2.80 6.67 -29.35
C ASP A 69 -3.79 5.72 -28.66
N TRP A 70 -3.37 4.50 -28.33
CA TRP A 70 -4.24 3.46 -27.81
C TRP A 70 -3.83 2.90 -26.44
N GLY A 71 -2.54 2.91 -26.10
CA GLY A 71 -2.01 2.15 -24.97
C GLY A 71 -2.05 0.63 -25.17
N PHE A 72 -2.74 0.13 -26.19
CA PHE A 72 -2.91 -1.28 -26.51
C PHE A 72 -2.61 -1.56 -27.98
N PHE A 73 -2.03 -2.72 -28.28
CA PHE A 73 -1.90 -3.23 -29.65
C PHE A 73 -1.71 -4.73 -29.71
N TYR A 74 -2.11 -5.33 -30.83
CA TYR A 74 -1.73 -6.70 -31.18
C TYR A 74 -0.31 -6.72 -31.72
N LEU A 75 0.49 -7.66 -31.23
CA LEU A 75 1.79 -8.01 -31.78
C LEU A 75 1.65 -9.29 -32.61
N VAL A 76 2.00 -9.22 -33.90
CA VAL A 76 1.92 -10.36 -34.82
C VAL A 76 3.29 -10.71 -35.39
N ASN A 77 3.41 -11.91 -35.96
CA ASN A 77 4.64 -12.44 -36.55
C ASN A 77 5.83 -12.52 -35.57
N HIS A 78 5.56 -12.68 -34.27
CA HIS A 78 6.55 -12.79 -33.20
C HIS A 78 7.19 -14.18 -33.06
N HIS A 79 7.16 -15.02 -34.10
CA HIS A 79 7.58 -16.43 -34.05
C HIS A 79 9.08 -16.62 -33.73
N ALA A 80 9.90 -15.59 -33.94
CA ALA A 80 11.29 -15.55 -33.52
C ALA A 80 11.46 -15.37 -32.00
N LEU A 81 10.44 -14.82 -31.31
CA LEU A 81 10.46 -14.54 -29.87
C LEU A 81 9.69 -15.61 -29.08
N VAL A 82 8.55 -16.04 -29.61
CA VAL A 82 7.69 -17.08 -29.02
C VAL A 82 7.43 -18.14 -30.09
N PRO A 83 7.84 -19.40 -29.90
CA PRO A 83 7.63 -20.46 -30.88
C PRO A 83 6.16 -20.66 -31.24
N SER A 84 5.88 -20.94 -32.51
CA SER A 84 4.53 -21.22 -32.98
C SER A 84 3.87 -22.34 -32.17
N GLY A 85 2.62 -22.13 -31.77
CA GLY A 85 1.84 -23.06 -30.96
C GLY A 85 2.25 -23.14 -29.48
N PHE A 86 3.22 -22.35 -29.01
CA PHE A 86 3.55 -22.30 -27.58
C PHE A 86 2.39 -21.73 -26.76
N THR A 87 1.81 -20.60 -27.19
CA THR A 87 0.68 -19.95 -26.50
C THR A 87 -0.52 -20.89 -26.39
N ASP A 88 -0.80 -21.68 -27.43
CA ASP A 88 -1.90 -22.65 -27.44
C ASP A 88 -1.65 -23.76 -26.40
N ARG A 89 -0.42 -24.28 -26.31
CA ARG A 89 -0.05 -25.27 -25.28
C ARG A 89 -0.11 -24.68 -23.88
N LEU A 90 0.33 -23.44 -23.68
CA LEU A 90 0.22 -22.74 -22.40
C LEU A 90 -1.24 -22.61 -21.96
N LEU A 91 -2.11 -22.09 -22.83
CA LEU A 91 -3.54 -21.95 -22.57
C LEU A 91 -4.20 -23.30 -22.30
N ALA A 92 -3.86 -24.33 -23.09
CA ALA A 92 -4.34 -25.69 -22.88
C ALA A 92 -3.87 -26.28 -21.53
N ALA A 93 -2.64 -26.01 -21.10
CA ALA A 93 -2.11 -26.49 -19.84
C ALA A 93 -2.76 -25.81 -18.63
N VAL A 94 -2.97 -24.49 -18.70
CA VAL A 94 -3.72 -23.73 -17.69
C VAL A 94 -5.17 -24.23 -17.60
N ARG A 95 -5.82 -24.47 -18.75
CA ARG A 95 -7.15 -25.07 -18.81
C ARG A 95 -7.17 -26.47 -18.19
N ALA A 96 -6.22 -27.32 -18.56
CA ALA A 96 -6.10 -28.68 -18.03
C ALA A 96 -5.97 -28.69 -16.50
N PHE A 97 -5.20 -27.76 -15.91
CA PHE A 97 -5.16 -27.61 -14.46
C PHE A 97 -6.53 -27.30 -13.87
N ASN A 98 -7.24 -26.32 -14.42
CA ASN A 98 -8.56 -25.91 -13.91
C ASN A 98 -9.65 -26.98 -14.13
N GLU A 99 -9.42 -27.94 -15.03
CA GLU A 99 -10.31 -29.07 -15.28
C GLU A 99 -9.96 -30.32 -14.45
N LEU A 100 -8.90 -30.28 -13.63
CA LEU A 100 -8.59 -31.35 -12.67
C LEU A 100 -9.67 -31.50 -11.59
N PRO A 101 -9.78 -32.69 -10.97
CA PRO A 101 -10.70 -32.89 -9.85
C PRO A 101 -10.51 -31.84 -8.74
N PRO A 102 -11.59 -31.35 -8.10
CA PRO A 102 -11.51 -30.32 -7.06
C PRO A 102 -10.52 -30.62 -5.95
N THR A 103 -10.40 -31.88 -5.55
CA THR A 103 -9.46 -32.30 -4.50
C THR A 103 -8.00 -32.04 -4.86
N VAL A 104 -7.65 -32.13 -6.14
CA VAL A 104 -6.30 -31.85 -6.64
C VAL A 104 -6.06 -30.34 -6.70
N ARG A 105 -7.03 -29.57 -7.19
CA ARG A 105 -6.94 -28.10 -7.24
C ARG A 105 -6.91 -27.46 -5.85
N ALA A 106 -7.70 -28.00 -4.91
CA ALA A 106 -7.80 -27.52 -3.53
C ALA A 106 -6.48 -27.59 -2.76
N ALA A 107 -5.57 -28.51 -3.14
CA ALA A 107 -4.23 -28.60 -2.55
C ALA A 107 -3.35 -27.38 -2.88
N HIS A 108 -3.64 -26.67 -3.98
CA HIS A 108 -2.97 -25.45 -4.37
C HIS A 108 -3.72 -24.19 -3.92
N TYR A 109 -4.95 -24.33 -3.41
CA TYR A 109 -5.82 -23.19 -3.11
C TYR A 109 -5.30 -22.41 -1.90
N GLY A 110 -4.99 -21.15 -2.11
CA GLY A 110 -4.38 -20.29 -1.12
C GLY A 110 -4.25 -18.86 -1.60
N ARG A 111 -4.08 -17.96 -0.64
CA ARG A 111 -3.76 -16.54 -0.84
C ARG A 111 -2.49 -16.19 -0.07
N SER A 112 -1.64 -17.19 0.19
CA SER A 112 -0.43 -17.04 0.99
C SER A 112 0.77 -16.93 0.07
N VAL A 113 1.37 -15.75 0.08
CA VAL A 113 2.49 -15.38 -0.80
C VAL A 113 3.80 -16.07 -0.41
N ASP A 114 3.78 -16.95 0.60
CA ASP A 114 4.89 -17.84 0.90
C ASP A 114 5.26 -18.58 -0.39
N GLY A 115 6.50 -18.48 -0.87
CA GLY A 115 7.02 -19.25 -2.02
C GLY A 115 6.55 -18.86 -3.43
N GLY A 116 5.80 -17.76 -3.60
CA GLY A 116 5.61 -17.10 -4.90
C GLY A 116 4.66 -17.80 -5.90
N VAL A 117 3.82 -18.74 -5.45
CA VAL A 117 2.78 -19.40 -6.27
C VAL A 117 1.49 -19.52 -5.47
N ASP A 118 0.41 -18.95 -6.00
CA ASP A 118 -0.92 -18.94 -5.41
C ASP A 118 -2.00 -19.42 -6.39
N TYR A 119 -3.07 -20.04 -5.88
CA TYR A 119 -4.28 -20.35 -6.65
C TYR A 119 -5.53 -19.90 -5.90
N PHE A 120 -6.29 -18.97 -6.47
CA PHE A 120 -7.44 -18.35 -5.82
C PHE A 120 -8.49 -17.90 -6.84
N SER A 121 -9.69 -17.57 -6.37
CA SER A 121 -10.73 -16.97 -7.22
C SER A 121 -10.67 -15.45 -7.22
N ASN A 122 -10.56 -14.85 -6.03
CA ASN A 122 -10.49 -13.40 -5.84
C ASN A 122 -9.46 -13.06 -4.75
N PHE A 123 -8.52 -12.16 -5.05
CA PHE A 123 -7.53 -11.70 -4.07
C PHE A 123 -8.19 -10.85 -2.97
N ASP A 124 -9.25 -10.13 -3.33
CA ASP A 124 -10.01 -9.15 -2.53
C ASP A 124 -11.40 -9.66 -2.10
N LEU A 125 -11.60 -10.99 -2.06
CA LEU A 125 -12.90 -11.64 -1.83
C LEU A 125 -13.72 -11.09 -0.65
N TYR A 126 -13.07 -10.62 0.42
CA TYR A 126 -13.73 -10.09 1.61
C TYR A 126 -13.90 -8.56 1.63
N ARG A 127 -13.41 -7.88 0.60
CA ARG A 127 -13.40 -6.41 0.48
C ARG A 127 -14.31 -5.92 -0.63
N SER A 128 -14.41 -6.67 -1.73
CA SER A 128 -15.19 -6.26 -2.90
C SER A 128 -16.70 -6.44 -2.70
N GLY A 129 -17.47 -5.48 -3.25
CA GLY A 129 -18.94 -5.51 -3.20
C GLY A 129 -19.55 -6.67 -3.99
N ALA A 130 -18.83 -7.16 -5.00
CA ALA A 130 -19.13 -8.40 -5.72
C ALA A 130 -17.81 -9.04 -6.20
N ALA A 131 -17.71 -10.36 -6.08
CA ALA A 131 -16.58 -11.16 -6.51
C ALA A 131 -16.58 -11.32 -8.04
N SER A 132 -15.38 -11.45 -8.61
CA SER A 132 -15.16 -11.75 -10.02
C SER A 132 -15.39 -13.24 -10.31
N TRP A 133 -16.03 -13.54 -11.44
CA TRP A 133 -16.30 -14.90 -11.91
C TRP A 133 -15.07 -15.50 -12.61
N ARG A 134 -14.05 -15.84 -11.82
CA ARG A 134 -12.80 -16.43 -12.31
C ARG A 134 -12.11 -17.28 -11.26
N ASP A 135 -11.21 -18.13 -11.74
CA ASP A 135 -10.13 -18.73 -10.96
C ASP A 135 -8.79 -18.26 -11.53
N THR A 136 -7.74 -18.22 -10.70
CA THR A 136 -6.45 -17.62 -11.07
C THR A 136 -5.31 -18.37 -10.43
N ILE A 137 -4.34 -18.77 -11.25
CA ILE A 137 -2.99 -19.12 -10.78
C ILE A 137 -2.15 -17.85 -10.88
N GLU A 138 -1.51 -17.45 -9.79
CA GLU A 138 -0.56 -16.35 -9.76
C GLU A 138 0.84 -16.89 -9.47
N VAL A 139 1.82 -16.46 -10.26
CA VAL A 139 3.23 -16.83 -10.09
C VAL A 139 4.08 -15.57 -10.12
N THR A 140 4.81 -15.33 -9.03
CA THR A 140 5.76 -14.22 -8.93
C THR A 140 7.14 -14.71 -9.34
N PHE A 141 7.64 -14.23 -10.47
CA PHE A 141 8.93 -14.61 -11.06
C PHE A 141 10.13 -13.73 -10.63
N GLY A 142 9.86 -12.57 -10.01
CA GLY A 142 10.89 -11.66 -9.52
C GLY A 142 10.43 -10.82 -8.32
N PRO A 143 11.35 -10.27 -7.51
CA PRO A 143 12.81 -10.30 -7.69
C PRO A 143 13.46 -11.65 -7.33
N SER A 144 12.77 -12.49 -6.55
CA SER A 144 13.21 -13.85 -6.21
C SER A 144 12.45 -14.89 -7.03
N ARG A 145 13.17 -15.90 -7.55
CA ARG A 145 12.55 -16.99 -8.33
C ARG A 145 11.61 -17.80 -7.45
N PRO A 146 10.41 -18.16 -7.94
CA PRO A 146 9.48 -18.98 -7.19
C PRO A 146 10.02 -20.40 -7.11
N ASP A 147 9.60 -21.13 -6.07
CA ASP A 147 9.79 -22.58 -6.07
C ASP A 147 8.90 -23.20 -7.16
N THR A 148 9.51 -23.55 -8.29
CA THR A 148 8.79 -24.07 -9.46
C THR A 148 8.07 -25.38 -9.17
N GLU A 149 8.46 -26.13 -8.13
CA GLU A 149 7.74 -27.35 -7.73
C GLU A 149 6.34 -27.06 -7.19
N ARG A 150 6.11 -25.85 -6.68
CA ARG A 150 4.78 -25.41 -6.22
C ARG A 150 3.81 -25.11 -7.36
N ILE A 151 4.33 -24.83 -8.56
CA ILE A 151 3.50 -24.66 -9.75
C ILE A 151 2.88 -26.03 -10.10
N PRO A 152 1.55 -26.10 -10.34
CA PRO A 152 0.89 -27.36 -10.62
C PRO A 152 1.56 -28.12 -11.76
N ALA A 153 1.87 -29.40 -11.53
CA ALA A 153 2.71 -30.18 -12.43
C ALA A 153 2.22 -30.21 -13.89
N VAL A 154 0.90 -30.18 -14.09
CA VAL A 154 0.26 -30.19 -15.42
C VAL A 154 0.54 -28.93 -16.26
N CYS A 155 0.79 -27.78 -15.62
CA CYS A 155 1.04 -26.51 -16.30
C CYS A 155 2.43 -25.92 -16.03
N ARG A 156 3.22 -26.54 -15.15
CA ARG A 156 4.53 -26.07 -14.71
C ARG A 156 5.49 -25.76 -15.86
N SER A 157 5.69 -26.69 -16.80
CA SER A 157 6.66 -26.51 -17.88
C SER A 157 6.30 -25.33 -18.79
N GLU A 158 5.01 -25.18 -19.10
CA GLU A 158 4.54 -24.09 -19.97
C GLU A 158 4.55 -22.75 -19.23
N ILE A 159 4.18 -22.70 -17.94
CA ILE A 159 4.26 -21.48 -17.12
C ILE A 159 5.71 -20.99 -16.98
N VAL A 160 6.65 -21.89 -16.69
CA VAL A 160 8.08 -21.54 -16.62
C VAL A 160 8.63 -21.15 -17.98
N GLY A 161 8.20 -21.83 -19.06
CA GLY A 161 8.56 -21.46 -20.42
C GLY A 161 8.05 -20.07 -20.81
N TRP A 162 6.83 -19.71 -20.38
CA TRP A 162 6.24 -18.42 -20.66
C TRP A 162 7.04 -17.28 -20.05
N ASP A 163 7.57 -17.41 -18.83
CA ASP A 163 8.44 -16.39 -18.23
C ASP A 163 9.61 -16.00 -19.15
N ALA A 164 10.29 -17.00 -19.72
CA ALA A 164 11.41 -16.78 -20.64
C ALA A 164 10.98 -16.13 -21.96
N HIS A 165 9.88 -16.61 -22.54
CA HIS A 165 9.34 -16.07 -23.80
C HIS A 165 8.79 -14.65 -23.62
N ALA A 166 8.02 -14.40 -22.56
CA ALA A 166 7.49 -13.09 -22.23
C ALA A 166 8.61 -12.08 -21.93
N THR A 167 9.68 -12.50 -21.25
CA THR A 167 10.88 -11.64 -21.05
C THR A 167 11.50 -11.24 -22.41
N THR A 168 11.57 -12.17 -23.36
CA THR A 168 12.10 -11.91 -24.70
C THR A 168 11.21 -10.96 -25.50
N VAL A 169 9.90 -11.14 -25.42
CA VAL A 169 8.91 -10.23 -26.03
C VAL A 169 8.97 -8.85 -25.39
N ALA A 170 9.05 -8.76 -24.06
CA ALA A 170 9.11 -7.51 -23.32
C ALA A 170 10.32 -6.68 -23.78
N ARG A 171 11.51 -7.29 -23.84
CA ARG A 171 12.72 -6.63 -24.34
C ARG A 171 12.53 -6.10 -25.76
N ALA A 172 11.99 -6.91 -26.67
CA ALA A 172 11.78 -6.50 -28.06
C ALA A 172 10.78 -5.34 -28.16
N VAL A 173 9.67 -5.39 -27.43
CA VAL A 173 8.65 -4.33 -27.44
C VAL A 173 9.20 -3.04 -26.82
N MET A 174 9.90 -3.13 -25.69
CA MET A 174 10.54 -1.98 -25.05
C MET A 174 11.54 -1.29 -26.00
N ALA A 175 12.36 -2.06 -26.71
CA ALA A 175 13.26 -1.53 -27.72
C ALA A 175 12.53 -0.78 -28.85
N LEU A 176 11.45 -1.35 -29.38
CA LEU A 176 10.63 -0.70 -30.41
C LEU A 176 9.99 0.60 -29.91
N LEU A 177 9.51 0.62 -28.66
CA LEU A 177 8.95 1.82 -28.03
C LEU A 177 10.02 2.90 -27.87
N CYS A 178 11.21 2.55 -27.36
CA CYS A 178 12.35 3.47 -27.24
C CYS A 178 12.73 4.07 -28.59
N GLU A 179 12.97 3.24 -29.60
CA GLU A 179 13.36 3.69 -30.94
C GLU A 179 12.30 4.60 -31.56
N GLY A 180 11.02 4.26 -31.44
CA GLY A 180 9.93 5.08 -31.94
C GLY A 180 9.77 6.42 -31.22
N LEU A 181 10.33 6.55 -30.02
CA LEU A 181 10.44 7.81 -29.26
C LEU A 181 11.77 8.54 -29.49
N GLY A 182 12.69 7.97 -30.28
CA GLY A 182 14.03 8.54 -30.53
C GLY A 182 15.02 8.33 -29.38
N LEU A 183 14.76 7.35 -28.51
CA LEU A 183 15.64 6.94 -27.40
C LEU A 183 16.55 5.76 -27.81
N ALA A 184 17.56 5.49 -26.99
CA ALA A 184 18.37 4.28 -27.13
C ALA A 184 17.50 3.02 -26.87
N ALA A 185 17.66 1.98 -27.68
CA ALA A 185 16.82 0.79 -27.66
C ALA A 185 16.84 0.04 -26.31
N ASP A 186 17.91 0.18 -25.54
CA ASP A 186 18.15 -0.45 -24.24
C ASP A 186 17.74 0.44 -23.05
N ALA A 187 17.28 1.69 -23.27
CA ALA A 187 17.02 2.65 -22.19
C ALA A 187 16.05 2.14 -21.11
N LEU A 188 15.03 1.34 -21.50
CA LEU A 188 14.09 0.74 -20.55
C LEU A 188 14.67 -0.50 -19.84
N GLU A 189 15.57 -1.24 -20.49
CA GLU A 189 16.25 -2.39 -19.89
C GLU A 189 17.28 -1.92 -18.85
N GLU A 190 18.02 -0.84 -19.14
CA GLU A 190 18.94 -0.19 -18.19
C GLU A 190 18.22 0.37 -16.95
N ALA A 191 16.92 0.69 -17.07
CA ALA A 191 16.09 1.14 -15.96
C ALA A 191 15.51 -0.03 -15.11
N SER A 192 16.04 -1.24 -15.24
CA SER A 192 15.62 -2.44 -14.49
C SER A 192 14.13 -2.81 -14.66
N CYS A 193 13.48 -2.40 -15.76
CA CYS A 193 12.05 -2.62 -16.01
C CYS A 193 11.66 -4.10 -16.22
N LEU A 194 12.62 -5.04 -16.20
CA LEU A 194 12.41 -6.48 -16.37
C LEU A 194 12.58 -7.28 -15.06
N GLU A 195 12.93 -6.64 -13.94
CA GLU A 195 13.24 -7.33 -12.68
C GLU A 195 11.99 -7.76 -11.91
N GLY A 196 10.93 -6.93 -11.91
CA GLY A 196 9.63 -7.26 -11.31
C GLY A 196 8.72 -7.98 -12.29
N LYS A 197 8.50 -9.29 -12.09
CA LYS A 197 7.66 -10.10 -12.99
C LYS A 197 6.60 -10.88 -12.22
N VAL A 198 5.35 -10.69 -12.61
CA VAL A 198 4.21 -11.47 -12.14
C VAL A 198 3.48 -12.03 -13.35
N MET A 199 3.16 -13.31 -13.29
CA MET A 199 2.31 -13.99 -14.26
C MET A 199 0.97 -14.33 -13.60
N VAL A 200 -0.11 -13.98 -14.26
CA VAL A 200 -1.47 -14.37 -13.87
C VAL A 200 -2.10 -15.23 -14.96
N CYS A 201 -2.59 -16.40 -14.57
CA CYS A 201 -3.30 -17.33 -15.44
C CYS A 201 -4.77 -17.32 -15.06
N HIS A 202 -5.56 -16.46 -15.70
CA HIS A 202 -7.00 -16.40 -15.47
C HIS A 202 -7.72 -17.53 -16.20
N TYR A 203 -8.62 -18.19 -15.48
CA TYR A 203 -9.58 -19.15 -16.02
C TYR A 203 -10.98 -18.65 -15.72
N TYR A 204 -11.81 -18.53 -16.76
CA TYR A 204 -13.19 -18.08 -16.66
C TYR A 204 -14.13 -19.27 -16.90
N PRO A 205 -14.69 -19.89 -15.83
CA PRO A 205 -15.64 -20.99 -15.99
C PRO A 205 -16.90 -20.52 -16.73
N MET A 206 -17.59 -21.44 -17.42
CA MET A 206 -18.89 -21.11 -18.04
C MET A 206 -19.85 -20.51 -17.01
N CYS A 207 -20.46 -19.37 -17.36
CA CYS A 207 -21.38 -18.65 -16.50
C CYS A 207 -22.83 -18.84 -17.00
N PRO A 208 -23.79 -19.24 -16.14
CA PRO A 208 -25.18 -19.41 -16.54
C PRO A 208 -25.95 -18.08 -16.69
N GLU A 209 -25.50 -17.02 -16.02
CA GLU A 209 -26.10 -15.67 -16.08
C GLU A 209 -24.99 -14.62 -16.36
N PRO A 210 -24.33 -14.65 -17.54
CA PRO A 210 -23.20 -13.77 -17.85
C PRO A 210 -23.58 -12.28 -17.75
N GLU A 211 -24.84 -11.93 -18.01
CA GLU A 211 -25.38 -10.58 -17.88
C GLU A 211 -25.40 -10.04 -16.44
N ARG A 212 -25.18 -10.90 -15.44
CA ARG A 212 -25.23 -10.55 -14.00
C ARG A 212 -23.87 -10.51 -13.32
N THR A 213 -22.80 -10.88 -14.00
CA THR A 213 -21.46 -10.95 -13.40
C THR A 213 -20.37 -10.45 -14.34
N MET A 214 -19.14 -10.39 -13.86
CA MET A 214 -17.96 -10.05 -14.66
C MET A 214 -16.83 -11.03 -14.37
N GLY A 215 -16.07 -11.37 -15.42
CA GLY A 215 -14.86 -12.17 -15.28
C GLY A 215 -13.78 -11.43 -14.49
N ILE A 216 -13.53 -10.17 -14.83
CA ILE A 216 -12.75 -9.19 -14.04
C ILE A 216 -13.42 -7.82 -14.23
N VAL A 217 -13.48 -7.02 -13.17
CA VAL A 217 -13.99 -5.64 -13.22
C VAL A 217 -13.05 -4.71 -14.01
N PRO A 218 -13.53 -3.57 -14.54
CA PRO A 218 -12.68 -2.56 -15.18
C PRO A 218 -11.47 -2.16 -14.32
N HIS A 219 -10.27 -2.18 -14.90
CA HIS A 219 -9.00 -1.84 -14.22
C HIS A 219 -7.95 -1.30 -15.20
N THR A 220 -6.82 -0.86 -14.66
CA THR A 220 -5.56 -0.57 -15.37
C THR A 220 -4.45 -1.44 -14.80
N ASP A 221 -3.35 -1.58 -15.55
CA ASP A 221 -2.22 -2.43 -15.15
C ASP A 221 -1.09 -1.55 -14.60
N PRO A 222 -0.74 -1.68 -13.30
CA PRO A 222 0.26 -0.83 -12.66
C PRO A 222 1.70 -1.34 -12.92
N VAL A 223 2.00 -1.66 -14.18
CA VAL A 223 3.29 -2.20 -14.63
C VAL A 223 3.86 -1.35 -15.77
N VAL A 224 5.07 -1.65 -16.22
CA VAL A 224 5.66 -1.04 -17.42
C VAL A 224 4.97 -1.59 -18.67
N LEU A 225 4.78 -2.92 -18.73
CA LEU A 225 4.26 -3.61 -19.89
C LEU A 225 3.50 -4.87 -19.46
N THR A 226 2.31 -5.09 -20.02
CA THR A 226 1.60 -6.38 -19.93
C THR A 226 1.65 -7.08 -21.27
N ILE A 227 1.96 -8.38 -21.24
CA ILE A 227 1.95 -9.26 -22.42
C ILE A 227 0.90 -10.35 -22.18
N LEU A 228 -0.16 -10.32 -22.97
CA LEU A 228 -1.31 -11.20 -22.83
C LEU A 228 -1.39 -12.19 -24.00
N ALA A 229 -1.38 -13.48 -23.66
CA ALA A 229 -1.86 -14.55 -24.53
C ALA A 229 -3.33 -14.85 -24.17
N GLN A 230 -4.23 -14.80 -25.15
CA GLN A 230 -5.66 -15.04 -24.96
C GLN A 230 -6.13 -16.15 -25.91
N ASP A 231 -7.19 -16.88 -25.51
CA ASP A 231 -7.83 -17.88 -26.36
C ASP A 231 -8.83 -17.25 -27.35
N ASP A 232 -9.54 -18.09 -28.10
CA ASP A 232 -10.47 -17.68 -29.15
C ASP A 232 -11.90 -17.35 -28.65
N VAL A 233 -12.15 -17.45 -27.34
CA VAL A 233 -13.48 -17.20 -26.75
C VAL A 233 -13.80 -15.69 -26.70
N GLY A 234 -12.78 -14.85 -26.54
CA GLY A 234 -12.92 -13.40 -26.43
C GLY A 234 -13.45 -12.95 -25.06
N GLY A 235 -14.04 -11.75 -25.01
CA GLY A 235 -14.59 -11.15 -23.78
C GLY A 235 -13.73 -10.05 -23.15
N LEU A 236 -12.47 -9.90 -23.58
CA LEU A 236 -11.64 -8.74 -23.22
C LEU A 236 -12.16 -7.49 -23.93
N GLN A 237 -12.30 -6.41 -23.17
CA GLN A 237 -12.63 -5.08 -23.69
C GLN A 237 -11.56 -4.08 -23.26
N VAL A 238 -11.20 -3.17 -24.16
CA VAL A 238 -10.25 -2.08 -23.91
C VAL A 238 -11.00 -0.76 -23.95
N LYS A 239 -10.81 0.09 -22.95
CA LYS A 239 -11.36 1.44 -22.94
C LYS A 239 -10.45 2.37 -23.74
N HIS A 240 -10.99 2.99 -24.78
CA HIS A 240 -10.26 3.92 -25.65
C HIS A 240 -10.92 5.30 -25.65
N THR A 241 -10.10 6.35 -25.64
CA THR A 241 -10.53 7.74 -25.77
C THR A 241 -10.08 8.26 -27.13
N ASN A 242 -11.04 8.66 -27.96
CA ASN A 242 -10.72 9.17 -29.29
C ASN A 242 -10.15 10.61 -29.22
N LYS A 243 -9.69 11.12 -30.36
CA LYS A 243 -9.12 12.48 -30.50
C LYS A 243 -10.08 13.61 -30.13
N ASN A 244 -11.39 13.34 -30.06
CA ASN A 244 -12.41 14.30 -29.67
C ASN A 244 -12.71 14.26 -28.15
N GLY A 245 -12.00 13.41 -27.39
CA GLY A 245 -12.20 13.24 -25.94
C GLY A 245 -13.34 12.31 -25.56
N GLU A 246 -13.96 11.60 -26.51
CA GLU A 246 -15.02 10.62 -26.21
C GLU A 246 -14.39 9.27 -25.83
N SER A 247 -14.73 8.76 -24.65
CA SER A 247 -14.32 7.42 -24.19
C SER A 247 -15.38 6.36 -24.45
N TYR A 248 -14.97 5.20 -24.95
CA TYR A 248 -15.84 4.05 -25.16
C TYR A 248 -15.06 2.74 -25.02
N TRP A 249 -15.77 1.64 -24.85
CA TRP A 249 -15.18 0.30 -24.81
C TRP A 249 -15.08 -0.29 -26.22
N VAL A 250 -14.00 -1.03 -26.48
CA VAL A 250 -13.72 -1.70 -27.74
C VAL A 250 -13.45 -3.17 -27.45
N ASP A 251 -14.16 -4.07 -28.12
CA ASP A 251 -13.91 -5.50 -28.00
C ASP A 251 -12.54 -5.85 -28.58
N ALA A 252 -11.67 -6.41 -27.74
CA ALA A 252 -10.39 -6.95 -28.15
C ALA A 252 -10.57 -8.36 -28.73
N LYS A 253 -11.11 -8.43 -29.96
CA LYS A 253 -11.37 -9.71 -30.63
C LYS A 253 -10.09 -10.56 -30.71
N PRO A 254 -10.12 -11.84 -30.34
CA PRO A 254 -8.95 -12.70 -30.48
C PRO A 254 -8.42 -12.72 -31.91
N VAL A 255 -7.11 -12.50 -32.07
CA VAL A 255 -6.40 -12.63 -33.34
C VAL A 255 -5.52 -13.87 -33.24
N PRO A 256 -5.75 -14.92 -34.04
CA PRO A 256 -5.01 -16.17 -33.93
C PRO A 256 -3.48 -15.96 -34.02
N GLY A 257 -2.77 -16.46 -33.02
CA GLY A 257 -1.31 -16.37 -32.94
C GLY A 257 -0.76 -14.97 -32.70
N ALA A 258 -1.58 -14.00 -32.28
CA ALA A 258 -1.13 -12.69 -31.84
C ALA A 258 -1.01 -12.62 -30.31
N LEU A 259 -0.11 -11.77 -29.82
CA LEU A 259 -0.09 -11.33 -28.42
C LEU A 259 -0.78 -9.99 -28.30
N MET A 260 -1.51 -9.75 -27.21
CA MET A 260 -1.96 -8.42 -26.87
C MET A 260 -0.93 -7.75 -25.96
N ILE A 261 -0.56 -6.54 -26.30
CA ILE A 261 0.36 -5.71 -25.53
C ILE A 261 -0.40 -4.54 -24.93
N ASN A 262 -0.22 -4.32 -23.63
CA ASN A 262 -0.67 -3.12 -22.92
C ASN A 262 0.55 -2.33 -22.43
N VAL A 263 0.61 -1.05 -22.74
CA VAL A 263 1.56 -0.09 -22.16
C VAL A 263 1.00 0.32 -20.80
N GLY A 264 1.56 -0.25 -19.74
CA GLY A 264 1.02 -0.07 -18.40
C GLY A 264 1.25 1.32 -17.83
N ASP A 265 0.63 1.59 -16.68
CA ASP A 265 0.55 2.92 -16.08
C ASP A 265 1.93 3.52 -15.77
N LEU A 266 2.93 2.67 -15.51
CA LEU A 266 4.29 3.13 -15.25
C LEU A 266 4.92 3.79 -16.47
N LEU A 267 4.64 3.38 -17.70
CA LEU A 267 5.18 4.06 -18.91
C LEU A 267 4.40 5.32 -19.30
N GLN A 268 3.18 5.49 -18.80
CA GLN A 268 2.33 6.64 -19.11
C GLN A 268 2.60 7.85 -18.20
N SER A 269 3.37 7.66 -17.13
CA SER A 269 3.79 8.73 -16.21
C SER A 269 5.13 9.35 -16.66
N PRO A 270 5.21 10.67 -16.91
CA PRO A 270 6.46 11.33 -17.36
C PRO A 270 7.64 11.24 -16.37
N ASN A 271 7.41 10.78 -15.13
CA ASN A 271 8.39 10.80 -14.04
C ASN A 271 8.99 9.42 -13.68
N SER A 272 8.52 8.33 -14.29
CA SER A 272 8.82 6.96 -13.85
C SER A 272 10.13 6.37 -14.37
N LEU A 273 10.63 6.83 -15.52
CA LEU A 273 11.80 6.23 -16.20
C LEU A 273 13.16 6.79 -15.77
N LEU A 274 13.19 7.81 -14.91
CA LEU A 274 14.41 8.40 -14.37
C LEU A 274 14.74 7.91 -12.94
N ALA A 275 13.92 7.03 -12.38
CA ALA A 275 14.09 6.47 -11.04
C ALA A 275 14.76 5.10 -11.09
N GLY A 276 16.02 5.05 -11.56
CA GLY A 276 16.89 3.92 -11.28
C GLY A 276 17.12 3.81 -9.77
N ASN A 277 16.71 2.69 -9.17
CA ASN A 277 16.90 2.23 -7.78
C ASN A 277 15.83 2.48 -6.70
N ASP A 278 14.60 2.91 -7.03
CA ASP A 278 13.55 3.11 -6.00
C ASP A 278 12.23 2.37 -6.31
N PHE A 279 12.31 1.05 -6.54
CA PHE A 279 11.13 0.19 -6.64
C PHE A 279 10.76 -0.36 -5.26
N PHE A 280 9.89 0.32 -4.49
CA PHE A 280 8.86 -0.29 -3.61
C PHE A 280 8.03 0.83 -2.96
N SER A 281 7.04 1.36 -3.68
CA SER A 281 5.83 1.91 -3.04
C SER A 281 4.68 0.93 -3.28
N ALA A 282 3.96 0.57 -2.22
CA ALA A 282 2.91 -0.44 -2.23
C ALA A 282 1.63 -0.02 -2.98
N ASP A 283 1.63 1.12 -3.67
CA ASP A 283 0.52 1.57 -4.52
C ASP A 283 0.62 1.04 -5.97
N ALA A 284 1.76 0.46 -6.38
CA ALA A 284 1.95 -0.04 -7.75
C ALA A 284 1.54 -1.52 -7.98
N VAL A 285 0.96 -2.22 -7.01
CA VAL A 285 0.56 -3.64 -7.18
C VAL A 285 -0.96 -3.85 -7.12
N LEU A 286 -1.73 -2.81 -6.82
CA LEU A 286 -3.18 -2.89 -6.69
C LEU A 286 -3.82 -1.70 -7.41
N GLY A 287 -4.09 -1.88 -8.69
CA GLY A 287 -4.65 -0.85 -9.57
C GLY A 287 -5.95 -0.26 -9.03
N LEU A 288 -6.05 1.07 -9.14
CA LEU A 288 -7.26 1.86 -9.36
C LEU A 288 -6.85 3.36 -9.42
N HIS A 289 -6.86 3.96 -10.61
CA HIS A 289 -7.02 5.42 -10.73
C HIS A 289 -8.09 5.81 -11.74
N THR A 290 -8.79 6.87 -11.36
CA THR A 290 -10.07 7.36 -11.86
C THR A 290 -9.90 8.33 -13.02
N VAL A 291 -10.70 8.10 -14.06
CA VAL A 291 -10.89 8.91 -15.27
C VAL A 291 -11.05 10.42 -14.95
N HIS A 292 -10.26 11.26 -15.61
CA HIS A 292 -10.43 12.71 -15.69
C HIS A 292 -11.63 13.08 -16.58
N VAL A 293 -12.56 13.90 -16.08
CA VAL A 293 -13.55 14.61 -16.90
C VAL A 293 -13.46 16.09 -16.56
N SER A 294 -13.05 16.91 -17.52
CA SER A 294 -13.04 18.37 -17.40
C SER A 294 -14.43 18.96 -17.70
N PRO A 295 -14.84 20.06 -17.03
CA PRO A 295 -16.19 20.64 -17.18
C PRO A 295 -16.22 21.84 -18.15
N THR A 296 -17.39 22.10 -18.76
CA THR A 296 -18.08 23.41 -18.97
C THR A 296 -19.11 23.33 -20.12
N PRO A 297 -20.07 24.27 -20.27
CA PRO A 297 -20.90 24.98 -19.29
C PRO A 297 -22.41 24.83 -19.55
N LYS A 298 -23.20 25.32 -18.58
CA LYS A 298 -24.67 25.30 -18.45
C LYS A 298 -25.44 25.86 -19.66
N ASP A 299 -26.61 25.27 -19.92
CA ASP A 299 -27.82 26.02 -20.26
C ASP A 299 -29.09 25.38 -19.66
N SER A 300 -30.01 26.27 -19.30
CA SER A 300 -31.24 26.11 -18.52
C SER A 300 -32.34 25.27 -19.19
N ILE A 301 -33.22 24.66 -18.38
CA ILE A 301 -34.68 24.94 -18.36
C ILE A 301 -35.33 24.21 -17.17
N ALA A 302 -36.19 24.94 -16.47
CA ALA A 302 -36.93 24.52 -15.29
C ALA A 302 -38.15 23.64 -15.64
N THR A 303 -38.52 22.72 -14.75
CA THR A 303 -39.90 22.56 -14.23
C THR A 303 -39.90 21.63 -12.99
N ASN A 304 -40.71 21.99 -12.01
CA ASN A 304 -41.05 21.30 -10.75
C ASN A 304 -42.60 21.43 -10.63
N PRO A 305 -43.37 20.78 -9.73
CA PRO A 305 -43.01 19.77 -8.71
C PRO A 305 -44.05 18.63 -8.50
N ALA A 306 -43.68 17.68 -7.61
CA ALA A 306 -44.48 17.15 -6.49
C ALA A 306 -44.78 15.63 -6.45
N ALA A 307 -44.59 15.10 -5.22
CA ALA A 307 -44.89 13.78 -4.65
C ALA A 307 -43.98 12.64 -5.15
N THR A 308 -43.05 12.11 -4.36
CA THR A 308 -43.28 11.49 -3.03
C THR A 308 -42.03 11.60 -2.14
N MET A 309 -42.22 12.08 -0.91
CA MET A 309 -41.23 11.98 0.16
C MET A 309 -41.29 10.60 0.82
N ALA A 310 -40.16 9.89 0.85
CA ALA A 310 -39.40 9.59 2.06
C ALA A 310 -38.51 8.35 1.86
N SER A 311 -37.25 8.48 2.30
CA SER A 311 -36.22 7.43 2.44
C SER A 311 -35.37 7.06 1.21
N SER A 312 -34.55 7.99 0.74
CA SER A 312 -33.21 7.64 0.22
C SER A 312 -32.26 8.84 0.37
N ALA A 313 -31.58 8.93 1.51
CA ALA A 313 -30.38 9.77 1.59
C ALA A 313 -29.36 9.14 0.64
N ALA A 314 -29.01 9.87 -0.42
CA ALA A 314 -28.08 9.45 -1.44
C ALA A 314 -26.76 9.00 -0.79
N ALA A 315 -26.40 7.73 -0.94
CA ALA A 315 -25.06 7.26 -0.67
C ALA A 315 -24.12 8.03 -1.62
N THR A 316 -23.42 9.01 -1.07
CA THR A 316 -22.49 9.83 -1.83
C THR A 316 -21.30 8.96 -2.20
N ASP A 317 -20.91 8.96 -3.47
CA ASP A 317 -19.77 8.17 -3.97
C ASP A 317 -18.47 8.61 -3.26
N ARG A 318 -18.04 7.83 -2.25
CA ARG A 318 -16.82 8.08 -1.47
C ARG A 318 -15.59 8.22 -2.37
N ALA A 319 -15.51 7.44 -3.46
CA ALA A 319 -14.38 7.51 -4.38
C ALA A 319 -14.30 8.87 -5.07
N ALA A 320 -15.43 9.42 -5.50
CA ALA A 320 -15.50 10.77 -6.05
C ALA A 320 -15.12 11.85 -5.03
N LEU A 321 -15.56 11.72 -3.77
CA LEU A 321 -15.21 12.66 -2.71
C LEU A 321 -13.71 12.62 -2.38
N VAL A 322 -13.12 11.42 -2.28
CA VAL A 322 -11.69 11.24 -2.04
C VAL A 322 -10.88 11.84 -3.19
N LYS A 323 -11.26 11.55 -4.44
CA LYS A 323 -10.60 12.09 -5.61
C LYS A 323 -10.65 13.62 -5.64
N ALA A 324 -11.83 14.20 -5.41
CA ALA A 324 -12.01 15.65 -5.40
C ALA A 324 -11.19 16.32 -4.29
N PHE A 325 -11.10 15.70 -3.11
CA PHE A 325 -10.25 16.18 -2.02
C PHE A 325 -8.77 16.15 -2.40
N ASP A 326 -8.27 15.03 -2.93
CA ASP A 326 -6.86 14.85 -3.28
C ASP A 326 -6.43 15.76 -4.45
N GLU A 327 -7.32 15.97 -5.43
CA GLU A 327 -7.11 16.90 -6.55
C GLU A 327 -6.98 18.37 -6.11
N THR A 328 -7.49 18.74 -4.93
CA THR A 328 -7.24 20.10 -4.39
C THR A 328 -5.77 20.34 -4.09
N ARG A 329 -5.03 19.28 -3.72
CA ARG A 329 -3.62 19.36 -3.28
C ARG A 329 -3.38 20.28 -2.09
N THR A 330 -4.41 20.63 -1.32
CA THR A 330 -4.31 21.58 -0.19
C THR A 330 -4.37 20.93 1.18
N GLY A 331 -4.62 19.62 1.22
CA GLY A 331 -4.74 18.83 2.45
C GLY A 331 -5.96 19.18 3.30
N VAL A 332 -6.02 18.62 4.51
CA VAL A 332 -7.08 18.89 5.49
C VAL A 332 -7.06 20.36 5.91
N ARG A 333 -5.88 20.97 5.98
CA ARG A 333 -5.77 22.41 6.25
C ARG A 333 -6.48 23.25 5.19
N GLY A 334 -6.41 22.88 3.91
CA GLY A 334 -7.15 23.57 2.85
C GLY A 334 -8.67 23.49 3.03
N LEU A 335 -9.18 22.37 3.56
CA LEU A 335 -10.60 22.26 3.92
C LEU A 335 -10.99 23.24 5.03
N VAL A 336 -10.15 23.38 6.06
CA VAL A 336 -10.38 24.34 7.15
C VAL A 336 -10.37 25.78 6.61
N GLU A 337 -9.42 26.11 5.74
CA GLU A 337 -9.33 27.43 5.10
C GLU A 337 -10.53 27.74 4.20
N SER A 338 -11.18 26.72 3.64
CA SER A 338 -12.42 26.88 2.86
C SER A 338 -13.66 27.22 3.71
N GLY A 339 -13.53 27.19 5.05
CA GLY A 339 -14.63 27.49 5.98
C GLY A 339 -15.55 26.30 6.24
N VAL A 340 -15.01 25.08 6.16
CA VAL A 340 -15.79 23.86 6.41
C VAL A 340 -16.38 23.87 7.83
N SER A 341 -17.70 23.76 7.93
CA SER A 341 -18.43 23.77 9.22
C SER A 341 -18.80 22.38 9.71
N VAL A 342 -18.58 21.35 8.89
CA VAL A 342 -19.00 19.96 9.10
C VAL A 342 -17.91 19.05 8.52
N VAL A 343 -17.45 18.06 9.28
CA VAL A 343 -16.45 17.09 8.82
C VAL A 343 -17.01 16.34 7.60
N PRO A 344 -16.35 16.39 6.43
CA PRO A 344 -16.79 15.65 5.24
C PRO A 344 -16.82 14.14 5.49
N ASP A 345 -17.75 13.44 4.83
CA ASP A 345 -17.98 12.02 5.05
C ASP A 345 -16.73 11.16 4.88
N ILE A 346 -15.75 11.59 4.06
CA ILE A 346 -14.51 10.84 3.87
C ILE A 346 -13.66 10.74 5.14
N PHE A 347 -13.82 11.67 6.09
CA PHE A 347 -13.12 11.74 7.37
C PHE A 347 -13.99 11.30 8.56
N ARG A 348 -15.25 10.89 8.32
CA ARG A 348 -16.14 10.46 9.40
C ARG A 348 -15.85 9.02 9.77
N HIS A 349 -15.43 8.80 11.00
CA HIS A 349 -15.19 7.46 11.54
C HIS A 349 -16.49 6.94 12.17
N PRO A 350 -16.93 5.71 11.88
CA PRO A 350 -18.07 5.12 12.56
C PRO A 350 -17.66 4.78 13.99
N ASP A 351 -18.15 5.58 14.94
CA ASP A 351 -17.93 5.42 16.37
C ASP A 351 -16.44 5.43 16.80
N PRO A 352 -15.75 6.58 16.65
CA PRO A 352 -14.30 6.66 16.86
C PRO A 352 -13.84 6.37 18.31
N TYR A 353 -14.77 6.33 19.27
CA TYR A 353 -14.45 6.32 20.70
C TYR A 353 -15.14 5.23 21.55
N ALA A 354 -16.09 4.42 21.05
CA ALA A 354 -16.91 3.56 21.93
C ALA A 354 -16.27 2.28 22.49
N SER A 355 -15.14 1.80 21.97
CA SER A 355 -14.72 0.42 22.25
C SER A 355 -13.95 0.21 23.55
N THR A 356 -13.36 1.25 24.14
CA THR A 356 -12.51 1.11 25.33
C THR A 356 -12.56 2.40 26.15
N PRO A 357 -12.79 2.34 27.47
CA PRO A 357 -12.89 3.53 28.32
C PRO A 357 -11.55 4.24 28.47
N LEU A 358 -11.60 5.50 28.93
CA LEU A 358 -10.41 6.21 29.39
C LEU A 358 -9.96 5.67 30.75
N ALA A 359 -8.66 5.78 31.01
CA ALA A 359 -8.05 5.32 32.24
C ALA A 359 -8.59 6.08 33.47
N PRO A 360 -8.66 5.41 34.64
CA PRO A 360 -9.01 6.10 35.88
C PRO A 360 -7.95 7.13 36.28
N PRO A 361 -8.29 8.15 37.09
CA PRO A 361 -7.33 9.13 37.59
C PRO A 361 -6.15 8.46 38.30
N GLY A 362 -4.94 8.97 38.05
CA GLY A 362 -3.70 8.48 38.67
C GLY A 362 -2.91 7.47 37.82
N VAL A 363 -3.50 6.95 36.74
CA VAL A 363 -2.76 6.15 35.76
C VAL A 363 -2.03 7.07 34.79
N SER A 364 -0.72 6.88 34.65
CA SER A 364 0.13 7.71 33.78
C SER A 364 1.24 6.89 33.14
N ILE A 365 1.61 7.28 31.92
CA ILE A 365 2.77 6.74 31.20
C ILE A 365 4.04 6.96 32.04
N PRO A 366 4.92 5.95 32.18
CA PRO A 366 6.13 6.06 32.99
C PRO A 366 7.13 7.07 32.44
N VAL A 367 8.02 7.56 33.31
CA VAL A 367 9.07 8.51 32.99
C VAL A 367 10.43 7.85 33.19
N VAL A 368 11.30 7.98 32.18
CA VAL A 368 12.69 7.55 32.20
C VAL A 368 13.58 8.79 32.21
N ASP A 369 14.42 8.90 33.24
CA ASP A 369 15.30 10.03 33.45
C ASP A 369 16.75 9.67 33.08
N LEU A 370 17.29 10.30 32.02
CA LEU A 370 18.66 10.06 31.55
C LEU A 370 19.75 10.65 32.46
N SER A 371 19.40 11.43 33.47
CA SER A 371 20.36 11.92 34.47
C SER A 371 20.68 10.87 35.54
N LEU A 372 19.91 9.77 35.61
CA LEU A 372 20.16 8.68 36.53
C LEU A 372 21.44 7.90 36.15
N PRO A 373 22.10 7.24 37.11
CA PRO A 373 23.16 6.27 36.82
C PRO A 373 22.70 5.22 35.82
N ALA A 374 23.56 4.85 34.86
CA ALA A 374 23.21 3.98 33.73
C ALA A 374 22.43 2.70 34.12
N PRO A 375 22.80 1.93 35.17
CA PRO A 375 22.02 0.75 35.56
C PRO A 375 20.57 1.05 35.97
N LEU A 376 20.34 2.18 36.64
CA LEU A 376 19.00 2.60 37.07
C LEU A 376 18.18 3.12 35.89
N ALA A 377 18.82 3.86 34.96
CA ALA A 377 18.17 4.29 33.73
C ALA A 377 17.78 3.10 32.84
N ALA A 378 18.66 2.09 32.76
CA ALA A 378 18.41 0.87 31.99
C ALA A 378 17.26 0.05 32.59
N GLU A 379 17.25 -0.14 33.91
CA GLU A 379 16.15 -0.81 34.60
C GLU A 379 14.82 -0.07 34.42
N ALA A 380 14.81 1.26 34.54
CA ALA A 380 13.61 2.07 34.32
C ALA A 380 13.10 1.99 32.88
N ALA A 381 14.00 2.09 31.89
CA ALA A 381 13.65 1.95 30.47
C ALA A 381 13.12 0.56 30.15
N ALA A 382 13.75 -0.49 30.67
CA ALA A 382 13.34 -1.86 30.48
C ALA A 382 11.99 -2.17 31.12
N GLY A 383 11.75 -1.70 32.35
CA GLY A 383 10.46 -1.82 33.02
C GLY A 383 9.36 -1.12 32.24
N ALA A 384 9.60 0.13 31.80
CA ALA A 384 8.65 0.85 30.97
C ALA A 384 8.37 0.17 29.62
N ALA A 385 9.40 -0.30 28.91
CA ALA A 385 9.24 -1.00 27.64
C ALA A 385 8.51 -2.36 27.78
N ARG A 386 8.69 -3.05 28.91
CA ARG A 386 8.05 -4.33 29.23
C ARG A 386 6.60 -4.17 29.65
N ASP A 387 6.32 -3.19 30.50
CA ASP A 387 5.01 -3.07 31.14
C ASP A 387 4.07 -2.14 30.37
N TRP A 388 4.63 -1.13 29.71
CA TRP A 388 3.89 -0.09 29.00
C TRP A 388 4.16 -0.04 27.50
N GLY A 389 5.34 -0.43 27.04
CA GLY A 389 5.76 -0.22 25.65
C GLY A 389 5.94 1.25 25.24
N PHE A 390 5.68 2.17 26.17
CA PHE A 390 5.69 3.62 26.02
C PHE A 390 6.28 4.27 27.27
N PHE A 391 7.05 5.34 27.10
CA PHE A 391 7.51 6.18 28.21
C PHE A 391 7.85 7.60 27.77
N TYR A 392 7.83 8.52 28.73
CA TYR A 392 8.49 9.81 28.58
C TYR A 392 9.98 9.68 28.84
N LEU A 393 10.79 10.32 28.01
CA LEU A 393 12.21 10.50 28.23
C LEU A 393 12.47 11.95 28.63
N VAL A 394 13.11 12.15 29.78
CA VAL A 394 13.47 13.48 30.30
C VAL A 394 14.98 13.60 30.49
N ASN A 395 15.44 14.84 30.68
CA ASN A 395 16.85 15.17 30.88
C ASN A 395 17.79 14.72 29.74
N TYR A 396 17.29 14.64 28.51
CA TYR A 396 18.06 14.32 27.29
C TYR A 396 18.83 15.51 26.69
N HIS A 397 18.98 16.61 27.44
CA HIS A 397 19.54 17.89 26.95
C HIS A 397 21.02 17.81 26.56
N ALA A 398 21.74 16.77 26.98
CA ALA A 398 23.09 16.48 26.49
C ALA A 398 23.10 16.00 25.02
N LEU A 399 21.99 15.46 24.53
CA LEU A 399 21.84 14.90 23.18
C LEU A 399 21.09 15.85 22.23
N VAL A 400 20.17 16.65 22.78
CA VAL A 400 19.33 17.58 22.03
C VAL A 400 19.47 18.99 22.61
N PRO A 401 19.86 20.00 21.82
CA PRO A 401 19.97 21.38 22.29
C PRO A 401 18.66 21.89 22.87
N SER A 402 18.75 22.68 23.93
CA SER A 402 17.58 23.31 24.56
C SER A 402 16.74 24.11 23.55
N GLY A 403 15.43 23.94 23.63
CA GLY A 403 14.45 24.58 22.73
C GLY A 403 14.49 24.10 21.27
N PHE A 404 15.29 23.08 20.92
CA PHE A 404 15.32 22.55 19.55
C PHE A 404 13.97 21.98 19.13
N THR A 405 13.34 21.16 19.98
CA THR A 405 12.04 20.54 19.71
C THR A 405 10.95 21.60 19.51
N ASP A 406 10.98 22.69 20.27
CA ASP A 406 10.02 23.79 20.12
C ASP A 406 10.18 24.49 18.78
N ARG A 407 11.42 24.74 18.34
CA ARG A 407 11.71 25.30 17.01
C ARG A 407 11.28 24.35 15.89
N LEU A 408 11.53 23.06 16.04
CA LEU A 408 11.09 22.04 15.09
C LEU A 408 9.57 22.06 14.90
N LEU A 409 8.82 22.00 16.01
CA LEU A 409 7.36 22.01 15.96
C LEU A 409 6.82 23.34 15.41
N ALA A 410 7.45 24.46 15.77
CA ALA A 410 7.10 25.77 15.22
C ALA A 410 7.37 25.88 13.71
N ALA A 411 8.46 25.30 13.21
CA ALA A 411 8.80 25.32 11.79
C ALA A 411 7.84 24.44 10.97
N VAL A 412 7.50 23.24 11.46
CA VAL A 412 6.47 22.37 10.86
C VAL A 412 5.12 23.06 10.84
N ARG A 413 4.74 23.75 11.93
CA ARG A 413 3.52 24.57 11.98
C ARG A 413 3.55 25.67 10.92
N ALA A 414 4.63 26.44 10.87
CA ALA A 414 4.79 27.56 9.95
C ALA A 414 4.62 27.12 8.49
N PHE A 415 5.21 25.98 8.11
CA PHE A 415 4.99 25.41 6.77
C PHE A 415 3.51 25.09 6.51
N ASN A 416 2.84 24.40 7.44
CA ASN A 416 1.43 24.02 7.26
C ASN A 416 0.47 25.22 7.30
N GLU A 417 0.90 26.37 7.82
CA GLU A 417 0.14 27.61 7.85
C GLU A 417 0.51 28.59 6.72
N LEU A 418 1.39 28.19 5.79
CA LEU A 418 1.65 28.93 4.56
C LEU A 418 0.40 28.99 3.65
N PRO A 419 0.33 29.97 2.73
CA PRO A 419 -0.72 30.03 1.72
C PRO A 419 -0.90 28.70 0.99
N ALA A 420 -2.15 28.33 0.70
CA ALA A 420 -2.50 27.05 0.09
C ALA A 420 -1.71 26.74 -1.20
N ALA A 421 -1.42 27.76 -2.02
CA ALA A 421 -0.64 27.61 -3.26
C ALA A 421 0.81 27.16 -3.00
N GLU A 422 1.45 27.64 -1.93
CA GLU A 422 2.81 27.26 -1.56
C GLU A 422 2.84 25.83 -1.03
N ARG A 423 1.87 25.45 -0.19
CA ARG A 423 1.74 24.08 0.33
C ARG A 423 1.42 23.08 -0.79
N ALA A 424 0.54 23.44 -1.72
CA ALA A 424 0.12 22.59 -2.83
C ALA A 424 1.25 22.23 -3.79
N ALA A 425 2.29 23.07 -3.90
CA ALA A 425 3.48 22.76 -4.69
C ALA A 425 4.25 21.54 -4.16
N HIS A 426 4.18 21.29 -2.86
CA HIS A 426 4.80 20.13 -2.21
C HIS A 426 3.85 18.93 -2.11
N TYR A 427 2.54 19.14 -2.29
CA TYR A 427 1.55 18.09 -2.10
C TYR A 427 1.66 17.04 -3.19
N GLY A 428 1.86 15.79 -2.80
CA GLY A 428 2.03 14.68 -3.70
C GLY A 428 2.05 13.36 -2.95
N ARG A 429 1.65 12.30 -3.66
CA ARG A 429 1.67 10.92 -3.16
C ARG A 429 2.89 10.13 -3.66
N SER A 430 3.66 10.71 -4.59
CA SER A 430 4.88 10.10 -5.14
C SER A 430 6.07 10.37 -4.23
N VAL A 431 6.74 9.29 -3.78
CA VAL A 431 7.97 9.27 -2.95
C VAL A 431 9.23 9.78 -3.67
N ASP A 432 9.11 10.45 -4.82
CA ASP A 432 10.26 10.89 -5.61
C ASP A 432 11.24 11.72 -4.76
N GLY A 433 12.49 11.27 -4.68
CA GLY A 433 13.53 11.95 -3.90
C GLY A 433 13.33 11.87 -2.38
N GLY A 434 12.47 10.98 -1.88
CA GLY A 434 12.35 10.65 -0.45
C GLY A 434 11.62 11.68 0.41
N VAL A 435 10.90 12.63 -0.18
CA VAL A 435 10.11 13.65 0.54
C VAL A 435 8.68 13.71 0.01
N ASN A 436 7.69 13.64 0.91
CA ASN A 436 6.27 13.77 0.56
C ASN A 436 5.54 14.76 1.46
N TYR A 437 4.53 15.43 0.91
CA TYR A 437 3.50 16.12 1.69
C TYR A 437 2.12 15.62 1.27
N PHE A 438 1.35 15.06 2.21
CA PHE A 438 0.07 14.41 1.94
C PHE A 438 -0.79 14.33 3.21
N SER A 439 -2.08 14.02 3.09
CA SER A 439 -2.94 13.85 4.27
C SER A 439 -2.93 12.43 4.84
N ASN A 440 -3.17 11.41 4.00
CA ASN A 440 -3.21 10.01 4.42
C ASN A 440 -2.49 9.08 3.42
N VAL A 441 -1.66 8.15 3.91
CA VAL A 441 -0.98 7.15 3.05
C VAL A 441 -2.02 6.22 2.43
N ASP A 442 -3.02 5.81 3.18
CA ASP A 442 -4.08 4.87 2.84
C ASP A 442 -5.38 5.56 2.40
N LEU A 443 -5.32 6.81 1.93
CA LEU A 443 -6.49 7.65 1.63
C LEU A 443 -7.55 6.95 0.75
N TYR A 444 -7.10 6.22 -0.28
CA TYR A 444 -7.98 5.52 -1.23
C TYR A 444 -8.43 4.13 -0.75
N ARG A 445 -7.84 3.61 0.33
CA ARG A 445 -8.09 2.25 0.85
C ARG A 445 -8.90 2.26 2.14
N SER A 446 -8.69 3.24 3.00
CA SER A 446 -9.35 3.35 4.30
C SER A 446 -10.85 3.59 4.17
N GLY A 447 -11.62 3.04 5.11
CA GLY A 447 -13.05 3.33 5.25
C GLY A 447 -13.33 4.75 5.72
N ALA A 448 -12.37 5.38 6.41
CA ALA A 448 -12.39 6.78 6.82
C ALA A 448 -10.95 7.31 6.93
N ALA A 449 -10.69 8.48 6.35
CA ALA A 449 -9.41 9.15 6.37
C ALA A 449 -9.17 9.84 7.72
N SER A 450 -7.90 10.02 8.10
CA SER A 450 -7.55 10.74 9.32
C SER A 450 -7.50 12.25 9.09
N TRP A 451 -7.90 13.03 10.09
CA TRP A 451 -7.93 14.50 10.06
C TRP A 451 -6.53 15.09 10.31
N ARG A 452 -5.63 14.93 9.34
CA ARG A 452 -4.25 15.43 9.42
C ARG A 452 -3.63 15.69 8.05
N ASP A 453 -2.58 16.50 8.06
CA ASP A 453 -1.60 16.63 6.99
C ASP A 453 -0.22 16.17 7.51
N THR A 454 0.62 15.64 6.62
CA THR A 454 1.87 14.99 6.97
C THR A 454 2.97 15.35 5.98
N ILE A 455 4.09 15.85 6.50
CA ILE A 455 5.37 15.83 5.79
C ILE A 455 6.06 14.50 6.14
N GLN A 456 6.53 13.75 5.17
CA GLN A 456 7.32 12.55 5.36
C GLN A 456 8.68 12.73 4.71
N VAL A 457 9.75 12.35 5.41
CA VAL A 457 11.13 12.41 4.92
C VAL A 457 11.86 11.10 5.21
N MET A 458 12.43 10.49 4.17
CA MET A 458 13.25 9.29 4.26
C MET A 458 14.70 9.67 4.55
N PHE A 459 15.24 9.31 5.71
CA PHE A 459 16.64 9.57 6.07
C PHE A 459 17.55 8.34 5.95
N GLY A 460 16.98 7.17 5.67
CA GLY A 460 17.73 5.96 5.35
C GLY A 460 16.82 4.77 5.01
N PRO A 461 17.33 3.72 4.34
CA PRO A 461 18.74 3.53 3.98
C PRO A 461 19.21 4.44 2.83
N SER A 462 18.30 4.85 1.93
CA SER A 462 18.53 5.93 0.97
C SER A 462 18.09 7.25 1.60
N ARG A 463 18.98 8.25 1.57
CA ARG A 463 18.70 9.57 2.12
C ARG A 463 17.95 10.41 1.08
N ALA A 464 16.91 11.10 1.52
CA ALA A 464 16.13 12.01 0.70
C ALA A 464 16.98 13.17 0.14
N ASP A 465 16.52 13.71 -0.99
CA ASP A 465 16.96 14.99 -1.52
C ASP A 465 16.47 16.11 -0.58
N GLU A 466 17.37 16.61 0.27
CA GLU A 466 17.05 17.61 1.29
C GLU A 466 16.50 18.92 0.69
N GLU A 467 16.79 19.21 -0.58
CA GLU A 467 16.24 20.39 -1.27
C GLU A 467 14.73 20.29 -1.52
N ARG A 468 14.17 19.07 -1.53
CA ARG A 468 12.72 18.85 -1.65
C ARG A 468 11.98 19.08 -0.35
N ILE A 469 12.67 19.06 0.79
CA ILE A 469 12.07 19.39 2.08
C ILE A 469 11.68 20.88 2.06
N PRO A 470 10.43 21.25 2.42
CA PRO A 470 9.98 22.63 2.36
C PRO A 470 10.92 23.57 3.11
N ALA A 471 11.35 24.64 2.43
CA ALA A 471 12.37 25.55 2.95
C ALA A 471 12.03 26.11 4.35
N ALA A 472 10.74 26.31 4.64
CA ALA A 472 10.25 26.79 5.93
C ALA A 472 10.57 25.87 7.13
N CYS A 473 10.83 24.58 6.90
CA CYS A 473 11.08 23.60 7.97
C CYS A 473 12.30 22.69 7.73
N ARG A 474 13.03 22.92 6.64
CA ARG A 474 14.14 22.06 6.20
C ARG A 474 15.23 21.89 7.23
N ALA A 475 15.80 22.98 7.74
CA ALA A 475 16.95 22.92 8.64
C ALA A 475 16.61 22.17 9.95
N GLU A 476 15.40 22.38 10.46
CA GLU A 476 14.89 21.78 11.67
C GLU A 476 14.58 20.30 11.48
N ILE A 477 13.99 19.89 10.36
CA ILE A 477 13.73 18.47 10.05
C ILE A 477 15.05 17.71 9.84
N VAL A 478 16.03 18.31 9.14
CA VAL A 478 17.36 17.72 8.97
C VAL A 478 18.11 17.64 10.31
N GLY A 479 18.03 18.69 11.14
CA GLY A 479 18.59 18.65 12.49
C GLY A 479 17.92 17.61 13.39
N TRP A 480 16.62 17.36 13.19
CA TRP A 480 15.87 16.38 13.96
C TRP A 480 16.38 14.95 13.71
N ASP A 481 16.72 14.59 12.47
CA ASP A 481 17.36 13.31 12.15
C ASP A 481 18.61 13.08 13.01
N ALA A 482 19.51 14.06 13.07
CA ALA A 482 20.76 13.95 13.81
C ALA A 482 20.51 13.84 15.33
N HIS A 483 19.71 14.73 15.90
CA HIS A 483 19.44 14.79 17.34
C HIS A 483 18.65 13.59 17.84
N ALA A 484 17.59 13.21 17.12
CA ALA A 484 16.82 12.03 17.48
C ALA A 484 17.64 10.74 17.33
N THR A 485 18.58 10.67 16.37
CA THR A 485 19.45 9.48 16.23
C THR A 485 20.39 9.33 17.41
N ALA A 486 20.88 10.44 17.98
CA ALA A 486 21.65 10.38 19.23
C ALA A 486 20.80 9.86 20.40
N VAL A 487 19.54 10.31 20.51
CA VAL A 487 18.59 9.81 21.51
C VAL A 487 18.27 8.34 21.30
N ALA A 488 18.00 7.91 20.06
CA ALA A 488 17.68 6.53 19.71
C ALA A 488 18.81 5.58 20.08
N ARG A 489 20.06 5.95 19.79
CA ARG A 489 21.23 5.17 20.22
C ARG A 489 21.29 4.99 21.72
N ALA A 490 21.12 6.07 22.49
CA ALA A 490 21.14 6.01 23.94
C ALA A 490 20.00 5.13 24.49
N VAL A 491 18.79 5.28 23.98
CA VAL A 491 17.63 4.47 24.39
C VAL A 491 17.80 3.01 24.01
N MET A 492 18.24 2.70 22.79
CA MET A 492 18.48 1.31 22.36
C MET A 492 19.54 0.63 23.23
N ALA A 493 20.60 1.36 23.63
CA ALA A 493 21.60 0.83 24.56
C ALA A 493 21.00 0.48 25.93
N LEU A 494 20.19 1.37 26.51
CA LEU A 494 19.49 1.11 27.77
C LEU A 494 18.54 -0.09 27.69
N LEU A 495 17.82 -0.23 26.57
CA LEU A 495 16.94 -1.36 26.31
C LEU A 495 17.73 -2.67 26.13
N CYS A 496 18.87 -2.65 25.43
CA CYS A 496 19.74 -3.81 25.34
C CYS A 496 20.29 -4.24 26.71
N GLU A 497 20.80 -3.30 27.50
CA GLU A 497 21.27 -3.58 28.87
C GLU A 497 20.15 -4.16 29.75
N GLY A 498 18.94 -3.62 29.61
CA GLY A 498 17.73 -4.13 30.26
C GLY A 498 17.33 -5.56 29.89
N LEU A 499 17.77 -6.05 28.74
CA LEU A 499 17.64 -7.43 28.29
C LEU A 499 18.84 -8.30 28.70
N GLY A 500 19.85 -7.73 29.37
CA GLY A 500 21.11 -8.42 29.67
C GLY A 500 22.03 -8.57 28.46
N LEU A 501 21.85 -7.74 27.43
CA LEU A 501 22.64 -7.72 26.20
C LEU A 501 23.70 -6.61 26.23
N ARG A 502 24.60 -6.61 25.24
CA ARG A 502 25.51 -5.47 25.03
C ARG A 502 24.73 -4.28 24.49
N GLY A 503 25.08 -3.07 24.93
CA GLY A 503 24.38 -1.84 24.50
C GLY A 503 24.35 -1.64 22.98
N GLU A 504 25.34 -2.17 22.26
CA GLU A 504 25.47 -2.00 20.80
C GLU A 504 24.66 -3.04 19.99
N THR A 505 24.02 -4.03 20.62
CA THR A 505 23.39 -5.16 19.91
C THR A 505 22.37 -4.71 18.84
N LEU A 506 21.51 -3.74 19.15
CA LEU A 506 20.54 -3.22 18.16
C LEU A 506 21.19 -2.33 17.09
N GLU A 507 22.25 -1.58 17.42
CA GLU A 507 22.99 -0.77 16.45
C GLU A 507 23.73 -1.69 15.45
N GLU A 508 24.37 -2.77 15.92
CA GLU A 508 25.02 -3.78 15.07
C GLU A 508 24.01 -4.53 14.17
N ALA A 509 22.77 -4.67 14.65
CA ALA A 509 21.63 -5.17 13.88
C ALA A 509 21.08 -4.14 12.88
N SER A 510 21.77 -3.01 12.65
CA SER A 510 21.41 -1.91 11.74
C SER A 510 20.14 -1.15 12.11
N CYS A 511 19.63 -1.26 13.34
CA CYS A 511 18.35 -0.67 13.74
C CYS A 511 18.31 0.87 13.72
N LEU A 512 19.46 1.54 13.57
CA LEU A 512 19.57 3.00 13.42
C LEU A 512 19.67 3.47 11.96
N GLU A 513 19.74 2.55 11.00
CA GLU A 513 20.02 2.89 9.59
C GLU A 513 18.75 3.14 8.77
N GLY A 514 17.68 2.39 9.00
CA GLY A 514 16.37 2.63 8.38
C GLY A 514 15.62 3.72 9.13
N LYS A 515 15.45 4.90 8.53
CA LYS A 515 14.93 6.08 9.23
C LYS A 515 13.88 6.81 8.41
N VAL A 516 12.72 7.03 9.01
CA VAL A 516 11.63 7.81 8.41
C VAL A 516 11.15 8.83 9.42
N THR A 517 11.21 10.11 9.06
CA THR A 517 10.59 11.18 9.85
C THR A 517 9.21 11.49 9.29
N VAL A 518 8.23 11.65 10.18
CA VAL A 518 6.92 12.18 9.85
C VAL A 518 6.62 13.39 10.74
N CYS A 519 6.23 14.48 10.11
CA CYS A 519 5.79 15.69 10.79
C CYS A 519 4.29 15.84 10.52
N HIS A 520 3.48 15.59 11.54
CA HIS A 520 2.03 15.66 11.47
C HIS A 520 1.52 17.02 11.92
N TYR A 521 0.56 17.54 11.16
CA TYR A 521 -0.22 18.71 11.45
C TYR A 521 -1.70 18.33 11.51
N TYR A 522 -2.36 18.60 12.62
CA TYR A 522 -3.78 18.29 12.83
C TYR A 522 -4.52 19.62 12.92
N PRO A 523 -5.15 20.07 11.82
CA PRO A 523 -5.92 21.32 11.82
C PRO A 523 -7.07 21.26 12.83
N VAL A 524 -7.53 22.42 13.30
CA VAL A 524 -8.76 22.53 14.10
C VAL A 524 -9.91 21.82 13.38
N CYS A 525 -10.65 21.00 14.12
CA CYS A 525 -11.75 20.21 13.58
C CYS A 525 -13.10 20.78 14.04
N PRO A 526 -14.10 20.95 13.14
CA PRO A 526 -15.42 21.43 13.53
C PRO A 526 -16.24 20.38 14.30
N GLU A 527 -16.01 19.08 14.06
CA GLU A 527 -16.71 17.96 14.72
C GLU A 527 -15.69 16.90 15.20
N PRO A 528 -14.82 17.20 16.19
CA PRO A 528 -13.77 16.31 16.67
C PRO A 528 -14.28 14.97 17.21
N GLU A 529 -15.53 14.92 17.68
CA GLU A 529 -16.22 13.72 18.13
C GLU A 529 -16.55 12.74 16.99
N ARG A 530 -16.46 13.18 15.72
CA ARG A 530 -16.82 12.39 14.53
C ARG A 530 -15.62 11.93 13.69
N THR A 531 -14.41 12.33 14.08
CA THR A 531 -13.17 11.99 13.35
C THR A 531 -12.03 11.67 14.30
N MET A 532 -10.89 11.26 13.75
CA MET A 532 -9.66 10.98 14.49
C MET A 532 -8.45 11.56 13.75
N GLY A 533 -7.42 11.94 14.51
CA GLY A 533 -6.14 12.36 13.96
C GLY A 533 -5.33 11.18 13.44
N ILE A 534 -5.36 10.03 14.13
CA ILE A 534 -4.86 8.73 13.65
C ILE A 534 -5.68 7.63 14.35
N VAL A 535 -6.14 6.64 13.59
CA VAL A 535 -6.86 5.46 14.10
C VAL A 535 -5.97 4.59 15.01
N PRO A 536 -6.54 3.72 15.86
CA PRO A 536 -5.77 2.76 16.65
C PRO A 536 -4.84 1.90 15.78
N HIS A 537 -3.54 1.90 16.10
CA HIS A 537 -2.51 1.13 15.41
C HIS A 537 -1.32 0.82 16.33
N THR A 538 -0.44 -0.08 15.90
CA THR A 538 0.92 -0.27 16.46
C THR A 538 1.95 0.23 15.46
N ASP A 539 3.13 0.60 15.95
CA ASP A 539 4.24 0.99 15.07
C ASP A 539 4.97 -0.26 14.59
N PRO A 540 5.17 -0.45 13.27
CA PRO A 540 5.81 -1.65 12.75
C PRO A 540 7.32 -1.71 13.02
N GLY A 541 7.95 -0.60 13.43
CA GLY A 541 9.41 -0.50 13.51
C GLY A 541 10.05 -1.08 14.77
N VAL A 542 11.27 -0.65 15.06
CA VAL A 542 12.01 -1.02 16.29
C VAL A 542 11.67 -0.03 17.40
N LEU A 543 11.84 1.26 17.12
CA LEU A 543 11.69 2.33 18.11
C LEU A 543 11.16 3.59 17.42
N THR A 544 10.26 4.29 18.10
CA THR A 544 9.76 5.60 17.67
C THR A 544 10.16 6.65 18.70
N ILE A 545 10.60 7.82 18.21
CA ILE A 545 10.85 9.01 19.04
C ILE A 545 9.94 10.13 18.57
N LEU A 546 9.12 10.65 19.49
CA LEU A 546 8.10 11.64 19.20
C LEU A 546 8.33 12.92 20.02
N ALA A 547 8.47 14.04 19.30
CA ALA A 547 8.26 15.38 19.82
C ALA A 547 6.80 15.79 19.60
N GLN A 548 6.13 16.28 20.64
CA GLN A 548 4.75 16.76 20.59
C GLN A 548 4.62 18.14 21.21
N ASP A 549 3.65 18.91 20.74
CA ASP A 549 3.34 20.23 21.28
C ASP A 549 2.47 20.17 22.56
N GLY A 550 2.07 21.34 23.06
CA GLY A 550 1.25 21.47 24.27
C GLY A 550 -0.23 21.09 24.11
N VAL A 551 -0.70 20.78 22.89
CA VAL A 551 -2.13 20.49 22.64
C VAL A 551 -2.48 19.07 23.09
N GLY A 552 -1.57 18.10 22.97
CA GLY A 552 -1.79 16.71 23.35
C GLY A 552 -2.66 15.94 22.35
N GLY A 553 -3.32 14.86 22.76
CA GLY A 553 -4.22 14.07 21.91
C GLY A 553 -3.70 12.68 21.53
N LEU A 554 -2.44 12.36 21.81
CA LEU A 554 -1.96 10.99 21.77
C LEU A 554 -2.56 10.19 22.94
N GLN A 555 -3.10 9.02 22.65
CA GLN A 555 -3.60 8.06 23.63
C GLN A 555 -2.96 6.69 23.43
N VAL A 556 -2.55 6.06 24.53
CA VAL A 556 -1.89 4.76 24.56
C VAL A 556 -2.82 3.76 25.24
N LYS A 557 -3.03 2.60 24.62
CA LYS A 557 -3.86 1.54 25.20
C LYS A 557 -3.05 0.79 26.26
N HIS A 558 -3.54 0.74 27.49
CA HIS A 558 -2.90 -0.01 28.56
C HIS A 558 -3.87 -1.06 29.10
N THR A 559 -3.33 -2.23 29.45
CA THR A 559 -4.07 -3.32 30.08
C THR A 559 -3.48 -3.55 31.47
N ASN A 560 -4.31 -3.40 32.51
CA ASN A 560 -3.88 -3.59 33.89
C ASN A 560 -3.71 -5.08 34.25
N GLU A 561 -3.25 -5.34 35.48
CA GLU A 561 -3.04 -6.69 36.01
C GLU A 561 -4.32 -7.55 36.03
N ASP A 562 -5.49 -6.92 36.15
CA ASP A 562 -6.79 -7.58 36.14
C ASP A 562 -7.30 -7.91 34.72
N GLY A 563 -6.55 -7.54 33.67
CA GLY A 563 -6.89 -7.78 32.27
C GLY A 563 -7.83 -6.74 31.66
N GLU A 564 -8.16 -5.68 32.39
CA GLU A 564 -8.99 -4.57 31.90
C GLU A 564 -8.14 -3.62 31.05
N SER A 565 -8.67 -3.25 29.88
CA SER A 565 -8.00 -2.33 28.96
C SER A 565 -8.63 -0.94 29.00
N TYR A 566 -7.79 0.08 28.94
CA TYR A 566 -8.19 1.49 28.89
C TYR A 566 -7.24 2.33 28.04
N TRP A 567 -7.72 3.47 27.55
CA TRP A 567 -6.90 4.48 26.88
C TRP A 567 -6.32 5.46 27.91
N VAL A 568 -5.00 5.65 27.91
CA VAL A 568 -4.27 6.59 28.76
C VAL A 568 -3.85 7.79 27.91
N ASP A 569 -4.20 9.01 28.33
CA ASP A 569 -3.72 10.23 27.68
C ASP A 569 -2.22 10.40 27.89
N ALA A 570 -1.48 10.51 26.79
CA ALA A 570 -0.10 10.96 26.80
C ALA A 570 -0.05 12.50 26.92
N LYS A 571 -0.38 13.00 28.13
CA LYS A 571 -0.40 14.44 28.44
C LYS A 571 0.97 15.09 28.15
N PRO A 572 1.02 16.19 27.39
CA PRO A 572 2.28 16.88 27.10
C PRO A 572 3.06 17.22 28.38
N VAL A 573 4.32 16.76 28.44
CA VAL A 573 5.26 17.10 29.51
C VAL A 573 6.34 18.01 28.90
N PRO A 574 6.49 19.27 29.38
CA PRO A 574 7.48 20.19 28.86
C PRO A 574 8.89 19.60 28.91
N GLY A 575 9.61 19.64 27.79
CA GLY A 575 10.97 19.11 27.69
C GLY A 575 11.07 17.59 27.80
N ALA A 576 9.98 16.86 27.52
CA ALA A 576 9.98 15.41 27.39
C ALA A 576 9.83 14.98 25.92
N LEU A 577 10.48 13.87 25.55
CA LEU A 577 10.16 13.12 24.34
C LEU A 577 9.27 11.93 24.71
N VAL A 578 8.39 11.52 23.81
CA VAL A 578 7.68 10.24 23.95
C VAL A 578 8.44 9.19 23.16
N ILE A 579 8.68 8.05 23.79
CA ILE A 579 9.35 6.90 23.20
C ILE A 579 8.37 5.74 23.19
N ASN A 580 8.32 4.99 22.10
CA ASN A 580 7.62 3.71 22.09
C ASN A 580 8.35 2.61 21.32
N VAL A 581 8.11 1.40 21.79
CA VAL A 581 8.58 0.14 21.22
C VAL A 581 7.67 -0.22 20.04
N GLY A 582 8.27 -0.63 18.92
CA GLY A 582 7.51 -1.13 17.76
C GLY A 582 7.52 -2.65 17.65
N ASP A 583 6.77 -3.15 16.68
CA ASP A 583 6.51 -4.59 16.45
C ASP A 583 7.81 -5.38 16.21
N LEU A 584 8.79 -4.80 15.49
CA LEU A 584 10.08 -5.47 15.28
C LEU A 584 10.83 -5.69 16.59
N LEU A 585 10.86 -4.69 17.47
CA LEU A 585 11.56 -4.84 18.75
C LEU A 585 10.83 -5.80 19.69
N GLN A 586 9.49 -5.85 19.65
CA GLN A 586 8.75 -6.87 20.38
C GLN A 586 9.14 -8.29 19.92
N MET A 587 9.20 -8.53 18.61
CA MET A 587 9.61 -9.83 18.06
C MET A 587 11.09 -10.14 18.36
N MET A 588 11.99 -9.17 18.17
CA MET A 588 13.42 -9.31 18.45
C MET A 588 13.70 -9.58 19.93
N SER A 589 12.93 -8.97 20.84
CA SER A 589 13.04 -9.20 22.27
C SER A 589 12.30 -10.47 22.75
N ASN A 590 11.67 -11.23 21.85
CA ASN A 590 10.89 -12.43 22.17
C ASN A 590 9.75 -12.18 23.19
N ASP A 591 9.01 -11.08 23.01
CA ASP A 591 8.00 -10.50 23.93
C ASP A 591 8.52 -10.01 25.29
N ASN A 592 9.82 -9.78 25.46
CA ASN A 592 10.30 -9.10 26.67
C ASN A 592 9.88 -7.63 26.68
N TYR A 593 9.73 -7.01 25.51
CA TYR A 593 9.17 -5.67 25.33
C TYR A 593 7.90 -5.73 24.49
N LYS A 594 7.00 -4.76 24.70
CA LYS A 594 5.66 -4.77 24.09
C LYS A 594 5.51 -3.59 23.14
N SER A 595 5.07 -3.88 21.92
CA SER A 595 4.49 -2.90 21.00
C SER A 595 3.02 -2.73 21.34
N VAL A 596 2.58 -1.48 21.45
CA VAL A 596 1.29 -1.15 22.07
C VAL A 596 0.44 -0.30 21.15
N GLU A 597 -0.86 -0.66 21.11
CA GLU A 597 -1.85 0.08 20.34
C GLU A 597 -1.94 1.52 20.86
N HIS A 598 -1.87 2.48 19.95
CA HIS A 598 -2.01 3.89 20.26
C HIS A 598 -2.84 4.59 19.17
N ARG A 599 -3.43 5.73 19.51
CA ARG A 599 -4.26 6.54 18.61
C ARG A 599 -4.03 8.01 18.83
N VAL A 600 -4.42 8.85 17.87
CA VAL A 600 -4.44 10.31 18.04
C VAL A 600 -5.88 10.79 17.92
N VAL A 601 -6.42 11.32 19.01
CA VAL A 601 -7.78 11.85 19.09
C VAL A 601 -7.79 13.33 18.71
N MET A 602 -8.93 13.82 18.22
CA MET A 602 -9.12 15.26 18.04
C MET A 602 -9.59 15.83 19.38
N ASN A 603 -8.77 16.66 20.03
CA ASN A 603 -8.98 17.10 21.41
C ASN A 603 -9.13 18.61 21.59
N SER A 604 -9.10 19.40 20.51
CA SER A 604 -9.24 20.85 20.56
C SER A 604 -10.10 21.39 19.42
N HIS A 605 -10.97 22.34 19.76
CA HIS A 605 -11.71 23.19 18.81
C HIS A 605 -11.02 24.54 18.57
N GLU A 606 -9.90 24.82 19.25
CA GLU A 606 -9.32 26.17 19.32
C GLU A 606 -7.92 26.24 18.69
N GLU A 607 -7.14 25.17 18.80
CA GLU A 607 -5.74 25.14 18.37
C GLU A 607 -5.41 23.90 17.54
N ALA A 608 -4.64 24.09 16.46
CA ALA A 608 -4.11 22.98 15.67
C ALA A 608 -2.95 22.31 16.42
N ARG A 609 -2.89 20.98 16.39
CA ARG A 609 -1.81 20.19 17.00
C ARG A 609 -0.69 19.94 16.00
N VAL A 610 0.55 19.93 16.47
CA VAL A 610 1.74 19.53 15.70
C VAL A 610 2.56 18.48 16.46
N SER A 611 3.06 17.50 15.72
CA SER A 611 4.02 16.54 16.25
C SER A 611 5.03 16.08 15.20
N SER A 612 6.25 15.77 15.62
CA SER A 612 7.30 15.22 14.76
C SER A 612 7.81 13.91 15.34
N ALA A 613 7.57 12.82 14.62
CA ALA A 613 8.05 11.47 14.95
C ALA A 613 9.18 11.07 14.01
N ILE A 614 10.13 10.28 14.52
CA ILE A 614 11.06 9.52 13.71
C ILE A 614 11.00 8.04 14.08
N PHE A 615 10.92 7.20 13.06
CA PHE A 615 10.84 5.75 13.18
C PHE A 615 12.18 5.12 12.83
N TYR A 616 12.69 4.28 13.72
CA TYR A 616 13.93 3.53 13.55
C TYR A 616 13.65 2.08 13.19
N ASN A 617 14.36 1.61 12.17
CA ASN A 617 14.23 0.30 11.56
C ASN A 617 15.61 -0.23 11.14
N PRO A 618 15.74 -1.55 10.94
CA PRO A 618 16.94 -2.11 10.32
C PRO A 618 17.17 -1.56 8.90
N GLY A 619 18.41 -1.17 8.58
CA GLY A 619 18.81 -0.69 7.25
C GLY A 619 19.22 -1.79 6.28
N LYS A 620 19.66 -2.94 6.79
CA LYS A 620 20.04 -4.09 5.95
C LYS A 620 18.79 -4.76 5.37
N ARG A 621 18.66 -4.78 4.04
CA ARG A 621 17.46 -5.27 3.32
C ARG A 621 17.70 -6.41 2.33
N GLY A 622 18.75 -7.21 2.52
CA GLY A 622 18.99 -8.38 1.66
C GLY A 622 18.12 -9.59 2.03
N ASP A 623 17.77 -10.41 1.04
CA ASP A 623 16.99 -11.67 1.23
C ASP A 623 17.73 -12.73 2.07
N SER A 624 19.04 -12.53 2.29
CA SER A 624 19.88 -13.33 3.20
C SER A 624 19.99 -12.76 4.62
N VAL A 625 19.37 -11.60 4.88
CA VAL A 625 19.36 -10.95 6.20
C VAL A 625 18.04 -11.27 6.88
N PHE A 626 18.13 -12.02 7.98
CA PHE A 626 16.99 -12.45 8.76
C PHE A 626 16.87 -11.68 10.06
N TYR A 627 15.65 -11.34 10.41
CA TYR A 627 15.24 -10.76 11.68
C TYR A 627 14.32 -11.74 12.41
N GLY A 628 14.30 -11.66 13.72
CA GLY A 628 13.59 -12.59 14.59
C GLY A 628 14.10 -12.44 16.02
N PRO A 629 13.69 -13.34 16.94
CA PRO A 629 14.17 -13.31 18.32
C PRO A 629 15.70 -13.31 18.40
N LEU A 630 16.26 -12.38 19.16
CA LEU A 630 17.70 -12.26 19.35
C LEU A 630 18.25 -13.57 19.95
N PRO A 631 19.26 -14.20 19.33
CA PRO A 631 19.74 -15.52 19.74
C PRO A 631 20.13 -15.62 21.21
N GLU A 632 20.68 -14.55 21.78
CA GLU A 632 21.11 -14.45 23.17
C GLU A 632 19.96 -14.53 24.18
N LEU A 633 18.72 -14.25 23.74
CA LEU A 633 17.51 -14.32 24.57
C LEU A 633 16.84 -15.70 24.53
N ILE A 634 17.32 -16.59 23.65
CA ILE A 634 16.71 -17.90 23.42
C ILE A 634 17.41 -18.96 24.25
N SER A 635 16.61 -19.73 24.99
CA SER A 635 17.08 -20.86 25.79
C SER A 635 16.01 -21.95 25.86
N SER A 636 16.33 -23.10 26.46
CA SER A 636 15.34 -24.15 26.71
C SER A 636 14.17 -23.68 27.59
N GLY A 637 14.40 -22.71 28.48
CA GLY A 637 13.37 -22.10 29.33
C GLY A 637 12.65 -20.91 28.69
N ASN A 638 13.18 -20.35 27.60
CA ASN A 638 12.59 -19.26 26.84
C ASN A 638 12.74 -19.55 25.32
N PRO A 639 11.94 -20.49 24.78
CA PRO A 639 12.03 -20.85 23.36
C PRO A 639 11.62 -19.67 22.45
N PRO A 640 12.02 -19.69 21.17
CA PRO A 640 11.59 -18.65 20.23
C PRO A 640 10.08 -18.70 20.06
N LYS A 641 9.43 -17.55 20.21
CA LYS A 641 7.98 -17.38 19.98
C LYS A 641 7.67 -16.95 18.55
N TYR A 642 8.68 -16.45 17.85
CA TYR A 642 8.60 -15.93 16.49
C TYR A 642 9.58 -16.64 15.58
N ARG A 643 9.17 -16.88 14.33
CA ARG A 643 10.06 -17.39 13.29
C ARG A 643 10.98 -16.28 12.80
N ASN A 644 12.07 -16.66 12.15
CA ASN A 644 12.89 -15.72 11.41
C ASN A 644 12.16 -15.28 10.11
N PHE A 645 12.37 -14.03 9.72
CA PHE A 645 11.77 -13.41 8.53
C PHE A 645 12.73 -12.42 7.88
N THR A 646 12.53 -12.16 6.59
CA THR A 646 13.27 -11.10 5.89
C THR A 646 12.55 -9.76 6.00
N MET A 647 13.26 -8.67 5.70
CA MET A 647 12.63 -7.34 5.68
C MET A 647 11.61 -7.16 4.57
N SER A 648 11.75 -7.92 3.48
CA SER A 648 10.76 -7.98 2.41
C SER A 648 9.46 -8.67 2.87
N GLU A 649 9.57 -9.81 3.56
CA GLU A 649 8.40 -10.50 4.14
C GLU A 649 7.64 -9.61 5.13
N PHE A 650 8.36 -8.94 6.02
CA PHE A 650 7.77 -8.04 7.02
C PHE A 650 7.01 -6.88 6.39
N LEU A 651 7.65 -6.14 5.47
CA LEU A 651 7.01 -5.03 4.78
C LEU A 651 5.84 -5.51 3.91
N GLY A 652 5.99 -6.66 3.24
CA GLY A 652 4.92 -7.27 2.45
C GLY A 652 3.70 -7.63 3.29
N ALA A 653 3.90 -8.16 4.51
CA ALA A 653 2.83 -8.45 5.45
C ALA A 653 2.16 -7.17 5.98
N PHE A 654 2.95 -6.12 6.25
CA PHE A 654 2.46 -4.81 6.69
C PHE A 654 1.56 -4.16 5.64
N PHE A 655 2.01 -4.01 4.39
CA PHE A 655 1.26 -3.30 3.34
C PHE A 655 0.03 -4.04 2.80
N LYS A 656 -0.08 -5.36 3.05
CA LYS A 656 -1.28 -6.14 2.70
C LYS A 656 -2.44 -5.92 3.68
N ARG A 657 -2.16 -5.37 4.87
CA ARG A 657 -3.12 -5.27 5.97
C ARG A 657 -3.59 -3.82 6.16
N ASP A 658 -4.78 -3.69 6.74
CA ASP A 658 -5.27 -2.39 7.19
C ASP A 658 -4.41 -1.91 8.38
N LEU A 659 -4.21 -0.60 8.53
CA LEU A 659 -3.33 -0.01 9.56
C LEU A 659 -3.76 -0.37 10.99
N ALA A 660 -4.99 -0.85 11.16
CA ALA A 660 -5.52 -1.33 12.42
C ALA A 660 -5.28 -2.84 12.60
N SER A 661 -4.19 -3.27 13.25
CA SER A 661 -4.23 -4.42 14.19
C SER A 661 -2.86 -4.97 14.63
N LYS A 662 -2.87 -5.59 15.83
CA LYS A 662 -1.90 -6.58 16.34
C LYS A 662 -1.69 -7.81 15.44
N ALA A 663 -2.44 -7.94 14.33
CA ALA A 663 -2.36 -9.11 13.48
C ALA A 663 -0.95 -9.28 12.90
N LEU A 664 -0.22 -8.20 12.63
CA LEU A 664 1.12 -8.26 12.02
C LEU A 664 2.07 -9.15 12.82
N ILE A 665 2.14 -8.95 14.14
CA ILE A 665 2.95 -9.76 15.05
C ILE A 665 2.50 -11.23 15.03
N GLU A 666 1.18 -11.49 15.04
CA GLU A 666 0.64 -12.86 14.98
C GLU A 666 1.05 -13.63 13.70
N HIS A 667 1.31 -12.93 12.60
CA HIS A 667 1.76 -13.56 11.35
C HIS A 667 3.13 -14.22 11.47
N PHE A 668 3.97 -13.75 12.38
CA PHE A 668 5.35 -14.23 12.54
C PHE A 668 5.52 -15.17 13.75
N LYS A 669 4.45 -15.48 14.49
CA LYS A 669 4.51 -16.44 15.60
C LYS A 669 4.73 -17.89 15.10
N ILE A 670 5.35 -18.70 15.95
CA ILE A 670 5.60 -20.15 15.74
C ILE A 670 4.41 -20.99 16.19
#